data_AF-A0AA37NAJ2-F1
#
_entry.id   AF-A0AA37NAJ2-F1
#
_cell.length_a   1.000
_cell.length_b   1.000
_cell.length_c   1.000
_cell.angle_alpha   90.00
_cell.angle_beta   90.00
_cell.angle_gamma   90.00
#
_symmetry.space_group_name_H-M   'P 1'
#
loop_
_entity.id
_entity.type
_entity.pdbx_description
1 polymer ?
#
loop_
_entity_poly.entity_id
_entity_poly.type
_entity_poly.pdbx_seq_one_letter_code
_entity_poly.pdbx_strand_id
1 'polypeptide(L)'
;MKKRYLRTVLAAALIVSCLSQSTSYGAWIENNSAWQYQEGEETVKGWGLIENEWYFFGPYGDMVTGWQKVADKWYFFNPISNGTKGKMLTGWQWIDGYCYYFTEMKDASHVEGEMWSGEVTPDGYIVDGSGRWTDAQGIVQFLEGKGILTFKQSHAQSRFSSGGSGGGGGTNSHPDNPEPEPEPRPDIKPEPDVKPEPEPATPSEAKKLYTYTIRYMDIIDRTMLYMVTGQAEENERIEIDQINIEGYTIHGGQKESFSVSTDGLTVNIYYDPITPASPSEAVKIDWSIYFIEQDNPDNQIFKAQTGKTEEGREIIIDFPETILGTDGYYYYALVSSPYAITVSGTGRQKYYIEYERGDKEEEEDPEHEAAEKLKDWQRIAALADEKITGYRIPEEQYQSLISGDLYASNERIKNMVSMVQDADPHEIYIIGLNHIPNTLIIGQTFPDVINISSLEMGSLDIGGQKYTMLRIGFTRSYDKKTCVHDYELTDYVPCSCTAPGYGSVQCRKCGSTESIILPSSGHTDLNHDGICEVCFKQIEGNDPEPVHYNIGDVQARRIKGKIYLFRCIDEDYGKKALFLCDSTISSDIDSSAAMVKKLTFGSNNNYKYSYIRTWLNDNADDLFGVEATLIGTNVAYQGATGDGSYEQFNENELIALEKPFQLLEDEIFILSVEEAIQYREYLWRFGGSEENNQETQYSAYSRGYYLRTPQYKGENGFEYGPGIYVVDFSGSIHPVSVSSTDNIGIRPVIAIRQQ
;
A
#
# COMPACT_ATOMS: atom_id res chain seq x y z
N MET A 1 -79.51 45.07 -22.73
CA MET A 1 -80.65 44.14 -22.96
C MET A 1 -80.59 43.01 -21.92
N LYS A 2 -81.65 42.20 -21.74
CA LYS A 2 -81.76 40.94 -20.92
C LYS A 2 -80.75 40.80 -19.74
N LYS A 3 -81.10 41.22 -18.51
CA LYS A 3 -81.68 40.41 -17.38
C LYS A 3 -80.62 39.58 -16.61
N ARG A 4 -80.32 39.89 -15.32
CA ARG A 4 -80.99 39.44 -14.05
C ARG A 4 -80.74 37.94 -13.74
N TYR A 5 -80.43 37.42 -12.55
CA TYR A 5 -80.34 37.90 -11.13
C TYR A 5 -79.34 36.94 -10.38
N LEU A 6 -78.39 37.36 -9.51
CA LEU A 6 -78.45 37.68 -8.05
C LEU A 6 -78.43 36.47 -7.06
N ARG A 7 -77.38 36.39 -6.20
CA ARG A 7 -77.20 35.55 -4.96
C ARG A 7 -77.08 34.01 -5.17
N THR A 8 -76.43 33.19 -4.33
CA THR A 8 -75.73 33.37 -3.02
C THR A 8 -74.55 32.36 -2.84
N VAL A 9 -73.80 32.47 -1.73
CA VAL A 9 -72.60 31.68 -1.37
C VAL A 9 -72.91 30.26 -0.85
N LEU A 10 -72.12 29.24 -1.25
CA LEU A 10 -71.52 28.19 -0.39
C LEU A 10 -70.53 27.30 -1.18
N ALA A 11 -69.80 26.41 -0.48
CA ALA A 11 -68.42 26.03 -0.85
C ALA A 11 -68.18 24.56 -1.28
N ALA A 12 -66.95 24.34 -1.77
CA ALA A 12 -66.10 23.15 -1.63
C ALA A 12 -66.13 22.01 -2.69
N ALA A 13 -64.99 21.28 -2.67
CA ALA A 13 -64.64 20.01 -3.33
C ALA A 13 -64.40 19.98 -4.86
N LEU A 14 -63.14 19.75 -5.23
CA LEU A 14 -62.72 19.19 -6.52
C LEU A 14 -63.01 17.68 -6.54
N ILE A 15 -63.47 17.15 -7.68
CA ILE A 15 -63.21 15.76 -8.08
C ILE A 15 -62.79 15.79 -9.55
N VAL A 16 -61.51 15.54 -9.83
CA VAL A 16 -61.02 15.26 -11.18
C VAL A 16 -61.06 13.74 -11.35
N SER A 17 -62.03 13.24 -12.11
CA SER A 17 -62.15 11.81 -12.40
C SER A 17 -61.09 11.37 -13.41
N CYS A 18 -59.88 11.07 -12.94
CA CYS A 18 -58.87 10.40 -13.73
C CYS A 18 -59.29 8.94 -13.97
N LEU A 19 -59.37 8.52 -15.23
CA LEU A 19 -59.59 7.12 -15.59
C LEU A 19 -58.27 6.37 -15.43
N SER A 20 -58.08 5.74 -14.27
CA SER A 20 -56.97 4.82 -14.02
C SER A 20 -57.08 3.60 -14.95
N GLN A 21 -56.24 3.55 -15.98
CA GLN A 21 -55.92 2.27 -16.61
C GLN A 21 -55.14 1.45 -15.59
N SER A 22 -55.70 0.33 -15.15
CA SER A 22 -55.02 -0.60 -14.26
C SER A 22 -53.91 -1.33 -15.01
N THR A 23 -52.69 -0.80 -14.96
CA THR A 23 -51.48 -1.59 -15.22
C THR A 23 -51.45 -2.75 -14.23
N SER A 24 -51.69 -3.97 -14.70
CA SER A 24 -51.58 -5.17 -13.89
C SER A 24 -50.11 -5.41 -13.55
N TYR A 25 -49.67 -4.94 -12.39
CA TYR A 25 -48.43 -5.43 -11.80
C TYR A 25 -48.63 -6.91 -11.45
N GLY A 26 -47.72 -7.76 -11.92
CA GLY A 26 -47.70 -9.17 -11.53
C GLY A 26 -47.28 -9.33 -10.07
N ALA A 27 -47.61 -10.49 -9.48
CA ALA A 27 -47.38 -10.77 -8.07
C ALA A 27 -46.71 -12.13 -7.85
N TRP A 28 -45.74 -12.15 -6.95
CA TRP A 28 -45.16 -13.37 -6.40
C TRP A 28 -46.11 -13.99 -5.37
N ILE A 29 -46.36 -15.30 -5.49
CA ILE A 29 -47.26 -16.07 -4.63
C ILE A 29 -46.57 -17.36 -4.22
N GLU A 30 -46.52 -17.64 -2.92
CA GLU A 30 -46.05 -18.93 -2.41
C GLU A 30 -47.22 -19.92 -2.28
N ASN A 31 -47.14 -21.03 -3.03
CA ASN A 31 -48.10 -22.12 -3.02
C ASN A 31 -47.39 -23.43 -2.66
N ASN A 32 -47.78 -24.08 -1.56
CA ASN A 32 -47.21 -25.36 -1.10
C ASN A 32 -45.65 -25.36 -1.01
N SER A 33 -45.06 -24.28 -0.52
CA SER A 33 -43.60 -24.05 -0.43
C SER A 33 -42.85 -23.98 -1.79
N ALA A 34 -43.58 -23.75 -2.89
CA ALA A 34 -43.04 -23.33 -4.16
C ALA A 34 -43.46 -21.88 -4.47
N TRP A 35 -42.56 -21.09 -5.05
CA TRP A 35 -42.88 -19.72 -5.48
C TRP A 35 -43.38 -19.73 -6.92
N GLN A 36 -44.41 -18.95 -7.20
CA GLN A 36 -45.04 -18.79 -8.51
C GLN A 36 -45.22 -17.29 -8.79
N TYR A 37 -45.28 -16.90 -10.06
CA TYR A 37 -45.56 -15.51 -10.46
C TYR A 37 -46.85 -15.45 -11.29
N GLN A 38 -47.76 -14.55 -10.92
CA GLN A 38 -49.03 -14.36 -11.61
C GLN A 38 -49.12 -12.99 -12.29
N GLU A 39 -49.63 -12.97 -13.51
CA GLU A 39 -49.97 -11.75 -14.25
C GLU A 39 -51.48 -11.77 -14.56
N GLY A 40 -52.24 -10.94 -13.86
CA GLY A 40 -53.71 -10.97 -13.92
C GLY A 40 -54.27 -12.26 -13.29
N GLU A 41 -54.97 -13.07 -14.07
CA GLU A 41 -55.50 -14.39 -13.64
C GLU A 41 -54.63 -15.57 -14.14
N GLU A 42 -53.54 -15.32 -14.88
CA GLU A 42 -52.66 -16.35 -15.44
C GLU A 42 -51.36 -16.50 -14.64
N THR A 43 -50.76 -17.70 -14.65
CA THR A 43 -49.50 -18.02 -13.94
C THR A 43 -48.39 -18.28 -14.95
N VAL A 44 -47.24 -17.61 -14.80
CA VAL A 44 -46.10 -17.65 -15.73
C VAL A 44 -45.44 -19.04 -15.75
N LYS A 45 -44.99 -19.47 -16.94
CA LYS A 45 -44.38 -20.79 -17.20
C LYS A 45 -43.27 -20.68 -18.23
N GLY A 46 -42.18 -21.42 -18.04
CA GLY A 46 -40.96 -21.24 -18.80
C GLY A 46 -40.22 -19.95 -18.37
N TRP A 47 -39.62 -19.25 -19.33
CA TRP A 47 -38.91 -18.00 -19.08
C TRP A 47 -39.86 -16.85 -18.70
N GLY A 48 -39.53 -16.12 -17.63
CA GLY A 48 -40.18 -14.87 -17.25
C GLY A 48 -39.13 -13.79 -16.96
N LEU A 49 -39.34 -12.59 -17.50
CA LEU A 49 -38.52 -11.41 -17.21
C LEU A 49 -39.31 -10.51 -16.25
N ILE A 50 -38.92 -10.50 -14.98
CA ILE A 50 -39.65 -9.86 -13.87
C ILE A 50 -38.72 -8.82 -13.26
N GLU A 51 -39.15 -7.56 -13.22
CA GLU A 51 -38.35 -6.44 -12.65
C GLU A 51 -36.94 -6.32 -13.26
N ASN A 52 -36.81 -6.60 -14.57
CA ASN A 52 -35.56 -6.64 -15.35
C ASN A 52 -34.62 -7.82 -14.97
N GLU A 53 -35.13 -8.84 -14.29
CA GLU A 53 -34.38 -10.04 -13.88
C GLU A 53 -35.00 -11.29 -14.53
N TRP A 54 -34.16 -12.21 -15.02
CA TRP A 54 -34.63 -13.46 -15.65
C TRP A 54 -34.90 -14.55 -14.61
N TYR A 55 -36.05 -15.18 -14.70
CA TYR A 55 -36.47 -16.35 -13.92
C TYR A 55 -36.94 -17.47 -14.86
N PHE A 56 -36.95 -18.70 -14.35
CA PHE A 56 -37.54 -19.84 -15.05
C PHE A 56 -38.54 -20.61 -14.16
N PHE A 57 -39.68 -20.93 -14.74
CA PHE A 57 -40.81 -21.57 -14.06
C PHE A 57 -41.11 -22.93 -14.72
N GLY A 58 -41.30 -23.96 -13.90
CA GLY A 58 -41.62 -25.31 -14.36
C GLY A 58 -43.02 -25.43 -15.00
N PRO A 59 -43.37 -26.61 -15.55
CA PRO A 59 -44.64 -26.82 -16.27
C PRO A 59 -45.92 -26.51 -15.47
N TYR A 60 -45.83 -26.46 -14.14
CA TYR A 60 -46.95 -26.16 -13.25
C TYR A 60 -47.01 -24.67 -12.83
N GLY A 61 -45.94 -23.90 -13.03
CA GLY A 61 -45.80 -22.50 -12.60
C GLY A 61 -44.78 -22.28 -11.48
N ASP A 62 -44.11 -23.34 -11.03
CA ASP A 62 -43.17 -23.32 -9.89
C ASP A 62 -41.78 -22.82 -10.30
N MET A 63 -41.27 -21.79 -9.62
CA MET A 63 -39.95 -21.22 -9.83
C MET A 63 -38.84 -22.23 -9.55
N VAL A 64 -37.88 -22.37 -10.47
CA VAL A 64 -36.75 -23.30 -10.34
C VAL A 64 -35.53 -22.63 -9.69
N THR A 65 -34.64 -23.46 -9.15
CA THR A 65 -33.31 -23.05 -8.67
C THR A 65 -32.25 -24.09 -9.06
N GLY A 66 -30.98 -23.76 -8.85
CA GLY A 66 -29.81 -24.58 -9.17
C GLY A 66 -29.51 -24.68 -10.67
N TRP A 67 -28.69 -25.69 -11.02
CA TRP A 67 -28.37 -26.06 -12.39
C TRP A 67 -29.61 -26.51 -13.18
N GLN A 68 -29.84 -25.92 -14.35
CA GLN A 68 -30.95 -26.27 -15.23
C GLN A 68 -30.49 -26.33 -16.69
N LYS A 69 -30.94 -27.37 -17.42
CA LYS A 69 -30.66 -27.52 -18.85
C LYS A 69 -31.92 -27.22 -19.67
N VAL A 70 -31.91 -26.12 -20.41
CA VAL A 70 -33.05 -25.58 -21.16
C VAL A 70 -32.67 -25.43 -22.63
N ALA A 71 -33.47 -25.97 -23.56
CA ALA A 71 -33.21 -25.92 -25.00
C ALA A 71 -31.77 -26.34 -25.38
N ASP A 72 -31.29 -27.43 -24.76
CA ASP A 72 -29.94 -27.98 -24.82
C ASP A 72 -28.78 -27.13 -24.26
N LYS A 73 -29.03 -25.92 -23.76
CA LYS A 73 -28.06 -25.02 -23.11
C LYS A 73 -28.15 -25.12 -21.58
N TRP A 74 -27.03 -24.87 -20.88
CA TRP A 74 -26.97 -24.87 -19.41
C TRP A 74 -27.10 -23.46 -18.83
N TYR A 75 -27.85 -23.36 -17.74
CA TYR A 75 -28.12 -22.15 -16.96
C TYR A 75 -28.02 -22.47 -15.47
N PHE A 76 -27.83 -21.45 -14.64
CA PHE A 76 -27.91 -21.58 -13.19
C PHE A 76 -28.85 -20.50 -12.60
N PHE A 77 -29.76 -20.92 -11.73
CA PHE A 77 -30.73 -20.06 -11.06
C PHE A 77 -30.47 -20.05 -9.55
N ASN A 78 -30.39 -18.87 -8.94
CA ASN A 78 -29.84 -18.72 -7.59
C ASN A 78 -30.70 -19.46 -6.51
N PRO A 79 -30.13 -20.42 -5.74
CA PRO A 79 -30.86 -21.10 -4.67
C PRO A 79 -30.96 -20.29 -3.36
N ILE A 80 -30.14 -19.24 -3.19
CA ILE A 80 -30.03 -18.46 -1.95
C ILE A 80 -31.35 -17.70 -1.69
N SER A 81 -31.82 -17.72 -0.45
CA SER A 81 -33.17 -17.23 -0.08
C SER A 81 -33.17 -15.81 0.50
N ASN A 82 -32.33 -14.92 -0.03
CA ASN A 82 -32.14 -13.53 0.41
C ASN A 82 -32.81 -12.50 -0.55
N GLY A 83 -33.96 -12.82 -1.14
CA GLY A 83 -34.62 -11.98 -2.15
C GLY A 83 -34.04 -12.09 -3.57
N THR A 84 -32.86 -12.69 -3.75
CA THR A 84 -32.30 -13.00 -5.09
C THR A 84 -32.67 -14.40 -5.63
N LYS A 85 -33.50 -15.14 -4.89
CA LYS A 85 -33.86 -16.54 -5.16
C LYS A 85 -34.52 -16.70 -6.53
N GLY A 86 -34.03 -17.66 -7.31
CA GLY A 86 -34.56 -17.99 -8.63
C GLY A 86 -34.10 -17.07 -9.77
N LYS A 87 -33.36 -15.99 -9.49
CA LYS A 87 -32.73 -15.17 -10.52
C LYS A 87 -31.70 -15.99 -11.29
N MET A 88 -31.70 -15.88 -12.62
CA MET A 88 -30.67 -16.41 -13.50
C MET A 88 -29.34 -15.71 -13.24
N LEU A 89 -28.23 -16.46 -13.19
CA LEU A 89 -26.90 -15.89 -13.06
C LEU A 89 -26.23 -15.64 -14.42
N THR A 90 -25.42 -14.59 -14.47
CA THR A 90 -24.54 -14.20 -15.57
C THR A 90 -23.12 -13.94 -15.05
N GLY A 91 -22.16 -13.75 -15.94
CA GLY A 91 -20.76 -13.55 -15.60
C GLY A 91 -20.08 -14.80 -15.05
N TRP A 92 -18.92 -14.63 -14.42
CA TRP A 92 -18.22 -15.70 -13.73
C TRP A 92 -18.86 -16.01 -12.37
N GLN A 93 -19.00 -17.30 -12.05
CA GLN A 93 -19.66 -17.78 -10.84
C GLN A 93 -18.89 -18.95 -10.22
N TRP A 94 -18.69 -18.93 -8.90
CA TRP A 94 -18.25 -20.11 -8.16
C TRP A 94 -19.46 -20.91 -7.68
N ILE A 95 -19.48 -22.21 -8.02
CA ILE A 95 -20.56 -23.15 -7.68
C ILE A 95 -19.90 -24.46 -7.23
N ASP A 96 -20.24 -24.93 -6.03
CA ASP A 96 -19.67 -26.14 -5.39
C ASP A 96 -18.13 -26.21 -5.44
N GLY A 97 -17.45 -25.06 -5.31
CA GLY A 97 -15.99 -24.95 -5.32
C GLY A 97 -15.32 -24.91 -6.70
N TYR A 98 -16.07 -24.97 -7.80
CA TYR A 98 -15.57 -24.79 -9.17
C TYR A 98 -16.03 -23.45 -9.76
N CYS A 99 -15.31 -22.89 -10.73
CA CYS A 99 -15.66 -21.62 -11.39
C CYS A 99 -16.14 -21.83 -12.84
N TYR A 100 -17.21 -21.14 -13.22
CA TYR A 100 -17.92 -21.27 -14.51
C TYR A 100 -18.25 -19.87 -15.09
N TYR A 101 -18.27 -19.71 -16.42
CA TYR A 101 -18.70 -18.46 -17.06
C TYR A 101 -20.07 -18.60 -17.72
N PHE A 102 -20.97 -17.65 -17.43
CA PHE A 102 -22.30 -17.52 -18.00
C PHE A 102 -22.40 -16.21 -18.81
N THR A 103 -22.99 -16.28 -20.00
CA THR A 103 -23.03 -15.18 -20.96
C THR A 103 -23.74 -13.93 -20.42
N GLU A 104 -23.04 -12.80 -20.29
CA GLU A 104 -23.59 -11.54 -19.76
C GLU A 104 -24.46 -10.77 -20.77
N MET A 105 -24.11 -10.82 -22.05
CA MET A 105 -24.85 -10.13 -23.12
C MET A 105 -25.00 -11.04 -24.33
N LYS A 106 -26.19 -11.03 -24.93
CA LYS A 106 -26.52 -11.88 -26.07
C LYS A 106 -25.68 -11.54 -27.32
N ASP A 107 -24.93 -12.52 -27.79
CA ASP A 107 -24.21 -12.51 -29.06
C ASP A 107 -25.02 -13.24 -30.16
N ALA A 108 -24.48 -13.30 -31.39
CA ALA A 108 -24.92 -14.22 -32.43
C ALA A 108 -24.69 -15.71 -32.08
N SER A 109 -23.73 -16.03 -31.20
CA SER A 109 -23.29 -17.38 -30.86
C SER A 109 -23.93 -17.91 -29.57
N HIS A 110 -23.85 -17.13 -28.48
CA HIS A 110 -24.38 -17.48 -27.16
C HIS A 110 -25.50 -16.52 -26.72
N VAL A 111 -26.46 -17.03 -25.96
CA VAL A 111 -27.56 -16.23 -25.38
C VAL A 111 -27.29 -15.88 -23.93
N GLU A 112 -27.85 -14.77 -23.45
CA GLU A 112 -27.80 -14.34 -22.05
C GLU A 112 -28.06 -15.50 -21.07
N GLY A 113 -27.22 -15.63 -20.05
CA GLY A 113 -27.25 -16.70 -19.03
C GLY A 113 -26.72 -18.06 -19.47
N GLU A 114 -26.32 -18.25 -20.73
CA GLU A 114 -25.78 -19.53 -21.22
C GLU A 114 -24.36 -19.78 -20.69
N MET A 115 -24.14 -20.95 -20.08
CA MET A 115 -22.82 -21.42 -19.66
C MET A 115 -21.94 -21.78 -20.86
N TRP A 116 -20.69 -21.29 -20.86
CA TRP A 116 -19.66 -21.63 -21.86
C TRP A 116 -19.02 -23.01 -21.56
N SER A 117 -18.58 -23.75 -22.58
CA SER A 117 -17.94 -25.07 -22.36
C SER A 117 -17.05 -25.55 -23.52
N GLY A 118 -15.82 -25.98 -23.19
CA GLY A 118 -14.87 -26.57 -24.15
C GLY A 118 -14.21 -25.56 -25.09
N GLU A 119 -14.15 -24.29 -24.68
CA GLU A 119 -13.88 -23.13 -25.52
C GLU A 119 -13.20 -21.99 -24.72
N VAL A 120 -12.98 -20.84 -25.36
CA VAL A 120 -12.31 -19.67 -24.75
C VAL A 120 -13.32 -18.55 -24.53
N THR A 121 -13.42 -18.05 -23.31
CA THR A 121 -14.38 -17.01 -22.90
C THR A 121 -14.05 -15.64 -23.53
N PRO A 122 -15.01 -14.68 -23.56
CA PRO A 122 -14.79 -13.36 -24.18
C PRO A 122 -13.64 -12.55 -23.55
N ASP A 123 -13.32 -12.80 -22.28
CA ASP A 123 -12.21 -12.21 -21.53
C ASP A 123 -10.89 -13.01 -21.62
N GLY A 124 -10.88 -14.14 -22.35
CA GLY A 124 -9.66 -14.83 -22.78
C GLY A 124 -9.26 -16.06 -21.97
N TYR A 125 -10.08 -16.54 -21.03
CA TYR A 125 -9.79 -17.74 -20.24
C TYR A 125 -10.32 -19.01 -20.91
N ILE A 126 -9.77 -20.17 -20.54
CA ILE A 126 -10.16 -21.47 -21.09
C ILE A 126 -11.12 -22.17 -20.12
N VAL A 127 -12.22 -22.72 -20.64
CA VAL A 127 -13.13 -23.60 -19.89
C VAL A 127 -13.14 -25.02 -20.47
N ASP A 128 -13.15 -26.03 -19.59
CA ASP A 128 -13.19 -27.44 -19.99
C ASP A 128 -14.53 -27.86 -20.61
N GLY A 129 -14.62 -29.09 -21.10
CA GLY A 129 -15.84 -29.66 -21.69
C GLY A 129 -17.03 -29.85 -20.73
N SER A 130 -16.91 -29.39 -19.49
CA SER A 130 -17.98 -29.27 -18.49
C SER A 130 -18.17 -27.83 -17.98
N GLY A 131 -17.55 -26.85 -18.64
CA GLY A 131 -17.66 -25.41 -18.34
C GLY A 131 -16.78 -24.90 -17.20
N ARG A 132 -15.89 -25.74 -16.65
CA ARG A 132 -15.03 -25.36 -15.52
C ARG A 132 -13.78 -24.66 -15.99
N TRP A 133 -13.42 -23.56 -15.35
CA TRP A 133 -12.18 -22.81 -15.61
C TRP A 133 -10.92 -23.69 -15.45
N THR A 134 -10.02 -23.59 -16.43
CA THR A 134 -8.67 -24.17 -16.40
C THR A 134 -7.58 -23.10 -16.56
N ASP A 135 -6.43 -23.33 -15.93
CA ASP A 135 -5.22 -22.53 -16.18
C ASP A 135 -4.60 -22.78 -17.57
N ALA A 136 -3.50 -22.08 -17.88
CA ALA A 136 -2.77 -22.21 -19.14
C ALA A 136 -2.10 -23.58 -19.35
N GLN A 137 -2.14 -24.47 -18.34
CA GLN A 137 -1.63 -25.84 -18.37
C GLN A 137 -2.79 -26.87 -18.45
N GLY A 138 -4.05 -26.41 -18.47
CA GLY A 138 -5.24 -27.25 -18.56
C GLY A 138 -5.70 -27.83 -17.21
N ILE A 139 -5.21 -27.33 -16.08
CA ILE A 139 -5.58 -27.81 -14.74
C ILE A 139 -6.85 -27.08 -14.30
N VAL A 140 -7.90 -27.87 -14.00
CA VAL A 140 -9.18 -27.36 -13.48
C VAL A 140 -8.99 -26.75 -12.10
N GLN A 141 -9.45 -25.51 -11.93
CA GLN A 141 -9.30 -24.77 -10.68
C GLN A 141 -10.44 -25.12 -9.70
N PHE A 142 -10.08 -25.39 -8.44
CA PHE A 142 -11.01 -25.82 -7.39
C PHE A 142 -10.62 -25.22 -6.03
N LEU A 143 -11.60 -24.72 -5.29
CA LEU A 143 -11.44 -24.19 -3.93
C LEU A 143 -12.59 -24.70 -3.05
N GLU A 144 -12.27 -25.57 -2.09
CA GLU A 144 -13.26 -26.23 -1.23
C GLU A 144 -14.12 -25.20 -0.46
N GLY A 145 -15.44 -25.35 -0.52
CA GLY A 145 -16.39 -24.46 0.13
C GLY A 145 -16.62 -23.10 -0.55
N LYS A 146 -15.91 -22.76 -1.65
CA LYS A 146 -16.07 -21.46 -2.31
C LYS A 146 -17.33 -21.41 -3.20
N GLY A 147 -18.09 -20.32 -3.06
CA GLY A 147 -19.22 -20.00 -3.92
C GLY A 147 -20.56 -20.61 -3.49
N ILE A 148 -21.47 -20.72 -4.44
CA ILE A 148 -22.84 -21.21 -4.19
C ILE A 148 -22.80 -22.73 -3.97
N LEU A 149 -23.13 -23.17 -2.76
CA LEU A 149 -23.21 -24.58 -2.40
C LEU A 149 -24.58 -25.15 -2.75
N THR A 150 -24.63 -26.14 -3.65
CA THR A 150 -25.90 -26.81 -4.04
C THR A 150 -26.24 -27.99 -3.14
N PHE A 151 -25.25 -28.57 -2.46
CA PHE A 151 -25.42 -29.72 -1.57
C PHE A 151 -25.58 -29.34 -0.10
N LYS A 152 -26.80 -29.45 0.45
CA LYS A 152 -27.00 -29.45 1.91
C LYS A 152 -26.48 -30.77 2.51
N GLN A 153 -25.30 -30.76 3.14
CA GLN A 153 -24.82 -31.90 3.91
C GLN A 153 -25.78 -32.21 5.07
N SER A 154 -26.44 -33.37 5.01
CA SER A 154 -27.16 -33.91 6.17
C SER A 154 -26.16 -34.28 7.28
N HIS A 155 -26.30 -33.68 8.47
CA HIS A 155 -25.49 -34.02 9.64
C HIS A 155 -25.70 -35.48 10.09
N ALA A 156 -24.92 -36.40 9.53
CA ALA A 156 -24.79 -37.76 10.03
C ALA A 156 -23.89 -37.75 11.28
N GLN A 157 -24.47 -38.01 12.46
CA GLN A 157 -23.72 -38.16 13.71
C GLN A 157 -22.77 -39.37 13.65
N SER A 158 -21.52 -39.14 13.26
CA SER A 158 -20.45 -40.15 13.24
C SER A 158 -20.00 -40.49 14.67
N ARG A 159 -20.71 -41.44 15.29
CA ARG A 159 -20.34 -42.02 16.58
C ARG A 159 -18.96 -42.69 16.52
N PHE A 160 -17.93 -42.03 17.03
CA PHE A 160 -16.65 -42.68 17.29
C PHE A 160 -16.74 -43.62 18.50
N SER A 161 -16.65 -44.92 18.26
CA SER A 161 -16.38 -45.89 19.32
C SER A 161 -15.85 -47.22 18.77
N SER A 162 -14.62 -47.60 19.15
CA SER A 162 -14.38 -48.78 20.01
C SER A 162 -12.89 -49.17 20.06
N GLY A 163 -12.48 -49.82 21.16
CA GLY A 163 -11.13 -50.35 21.38
C GLY A 163 -10.37 -49.66 22.52
N GLY A 164 -10.34 -50.16 23.76
CA GLY A 164 -11.11 -51.26 24.36
C GLY A 164 -10.28 -52.37 25.01
N SER A 165 -10.21 -52.41 26.35
CA SER A 165 -9.82 -53.58 27.17
C SER A 165 -10.00 -53.30 28.68
N GLY A 166 -10.37 -54.33 29.46
CA GLY A 166 -10.38 -54.32 30.94
C GLY A 166 -11.78 -54.42 31.59
N GLY A 167 -12.02 -55.46 32.41
CA GLY A 167 -13.27 -55.65 33.18
C GLY A 167 -13.07 -55.46 34.70
N GLY A 168 -14.07 -55.65 35.56
CA GLY A 168 -15.48 -55.99 35.30
C GLY A 168 -16.26 -56.44 36.56
N GLY A 169 -17.60 -56.56 36.45
CA GLY A 169 -18.52 -57.06 37.50
C GLY A 169 -19.10 -55.99 38.44
N GLY A 170 -20.38 -56.04 38.88
CA GLY A 170 -21.48 -56.92 38.45
C GLY A 170 -22.82 -56.75 39.22
N THR A 171 -23.93 -57.10 38.54
CA THR A 171 -25.26 -57.54 39.06
C THR A 171 -26.22 -56.62 39.87
N ASN A 172 -27.41 -56.39 39.25
CA ASN A 172 -28.79 -56.63 39.76
C ASN A 172 -29.67 -55.54 40.46
N SER A 173 -30.77 -55.19 39.76
CA SER A 173 -32.20 -55.04 40.18
C SER A 173 -32.71 -54.01 41.23
N HIS A 174 -33.57 -53.09 40.74
CA HIS A 174 -34.88 -52.58 41.24
C HIS A 174 -35.64 -53.33 42.38
N PRO A 175 -36.69 -52.73 43.03
CA PRO A 175 -37.04 -51.31 43.26
C PRO A 175 -37.72 -51.04 44.66
N ASP A 176 -38.76 -50.17 44.69
CA ASP A 176 -39.82 -49.86 45.71
C ASP A 176 -39.51 -48.82 46.83
N ASN A 177 -40.31 -47.76 47.15
CA ASN A 177 -41.79 -47.46 47.25
C ASN A 177 -42.34 -47.80 48.69
N PRO A 178 -43.54 -47.38 49.23
CA PRO A 178 -44.65 -46.47 48.79
C PRO A 178 -45.22 -45.39 49.80
N GLU A 179 -46.00 -44.40 49.27
CA GLU A 179 -47.42 -43.96 49.54
C GLU A 179 -48.15 -44.10 50.94
N PRO A 180 -49.43 -43.64 51.18
CA PRO A 180 -50.37 -42.69 50.49
C PRO A 180 -51.30 -41.74 51.37
N GLU A 181 -51.98 -40.74 50.73
CA GLU A 181 -53.39 -40.19 50.88
C GLU A 181 -54.08 -39.73 52.23
N PRO A 182 -55.28 -39.05 52.26
CA PRO A 182 -56.01 -38.12 51.33
C PRO A 182 -56.66 -36.82 51.99
N GLU A 183 -57.70 -36.19 51.36
CA GLU A 183 -58.35 -34.84 51.55
C GLU A 183 -59.48 -34.71 52.66
N PRO A 184 -60.36 -33.64 52.80
CA PRO A 184 -60.56 -32.30 52.15
C PRO A 184 -60.79 -31.06 53.13
N ARG A 185 -61.71 -30.10 52.86
CA ARG A 185 -61.86 -28.71 53.44
C ARG A 185 -63.37 -28.31 53.72
N PRO A 186 -63.87 -27.05 54.04
CA PRO A 186 -63.28 -25.68 54.23
C PRO A 186 -63.92 -24.72 55.32
N ASP A 187 -63.56 -23.41 55.27
CA ASP A 187 -64.22 -22.10 55.65
C ASP A 187 -64.86 -21.72 57.03
N ILE A 188 -64.45 -20.54 57.59
CA ILE A 188 -65.22 -19.34 58.11
C ILE A 188 -64.36 -18.35 58.98
N LYS A 189 -64.76 -17.06 59.12
CA LYS A 189 -64.10 -15.86 59.76
C LYS A 189 -64.73 -15.47 61.15
N PRO A 190 -64.18 -14.57 62.06
CA PRO A 190 -63.68 -13.19 61.83
C PRO A 190 -62.55 -12.62 62.78
N GLU A 191 -62.47 -11.28 62.90
CA GLU A 191 -61.43 -10.36 63.49
C GLU A 191 -61.50 -10.17 65.04
N PRO A 192 -60.60 -9.42 65.77
CA PRO A 192 -59.51 -8.49 65.39
C PRO A 192 -58.13 -8.83 66.10
N ASP A 193 -57.12 -7.98 66.43
CA ASP A 193 -57.01 -6.50 66.56
C ASP A 193 -55.56 -5.87 66.43
N VAL A 194 -55.49 -4.55 66.66
CA VAL A 194 -54.56 -3.45 66.30
C VAL A 194 -53.17 -3.25 67.03
N LYS A 195 -52.09 -3.13 66.22
CA LYS A 195 -50.87 -2.23 66.31
C LYS A 195 -49.84 -2.34 67.47
N PRO A 196 -48.61 -1.72 67.40
CA PRO A 196 -48.12 -0.58 66.58
C PRO A 196 -47.18 -0.88 65.40
N GLU A 197 -46.84 0.18 64.65
CA GLU A 197 -46.09 0.21 63.39
C GLU A 197 -44.55 0.27 63.55
N PRO A 198 -43.79 -0.24 62.56
CA PRO A 198 -42.45 0.26 62.24
C PRO A 198 -42.53 1.58 61.42
N GLU A 199 -41.48 2.40 61.50
CA GLU A 199 -41.38 3.67 60.76
C GLU A 199 -41.33 3.46 59.23
N PRO A 200 -41.77 4.45 58.42
CA PRO A 200 -41.83 4.30 56.97
C PRO A 200 -40.42 4.22 56.37
N ALA A 201 -40.11 3.10 55.73
CA ALA A 201 -39.02 3.05 54.77
C ALA A 201 -39.28 4.07 53.65
N THR A 202 -38.29 4.89 53.35
CA THR A 202 -38.31 5.83 52.22
C THR A 202 -38.57 5.09 50.90
N PRO A 203 -39.24 5.70 49.92
CA PRO A 203 -39.46 5.07 48.62
C PRO A 203 -38.11 4.72 48.00
N SER A 204 -37.84 3.42 47.82
CA SER A 204 -36.69 2.97 47.03
C SER A 204 -36.88 3.50 45.62
N GLU A 205 -35.92 4.28 45.15
CA GLU A 205 -35.97 4.90 43.83
C GLU A 205 -36.07 3.80 42.76
N ALA A 206 -37.18 3.78 42.03
CA ALA A 206 -37.31 2.93 40.86
C ALA A 206 -36.41 3.52 39.77
N LYS A 207 -35.21 2.94 39.64
CA LYS A 207 -34.24 3.36 38.62
C LYS A 207 -34.92 3.43 37.25
N LYS A 208 -34.69 4.53 36.55
CA LYS A 208 -35.23 4.73 35.21
C LYS A 208 -34.53 3.76 34.25
N LEU A 209 -35.31 2.83 33.70
CA LEU A 209 -34.86 1.98 32.60
C LEU A 209 -35.00 2.73 31.28
N TYR A 210 -33.99 2.60 30.44
CA TYR A 210 -33.87 3.19 29.11
C TYR A 210 -34.03 2.10 28.06
N THR A 211 -34.81 2.37 27.01
CA THR A 211 -35.04 1.44 25.90
C THR A 211 -33.94 1.55 24.84
N TYR A 212 -33.54 0.42 24.23
CA TYR A 212 -32.60 0.39 23.12
C TYR A 212 -33.01 -0.59 22.02
N THR A 213 -32.46 -0.39 20.82
CA THR A 213 -32.66 -1.21 19.61
C THR A 213 -31.34 -1.50 18.92
N ILE A 214 -31.03 -2.76 18.65
CA ILE A 214 -29.93 -3.18 17.76
C ILE A 214 -30.55 -3.59 16.42
N ARG A 215 -30.05 -3.07 15.30
CA ARG A 215 -30.52 -3.38 13.94
C ARG A 215 -29.37 -3.97 13.14
N TYR A 216 -29.60 -5.11 12.50
CA TYR A 216 -28.63 -5.81 11.67
C TYR A 216 -28.99 -5.51 10.22
N MET A 217 -28.06 -4.97 9.44
CA MET A 217 -28.34 -4.26 8.18
C MET A 217 -27.44 -4.73 7.04
N ASP A 218 -27.99 -4.83 5.83
CA ASP A 218 -27.23 -4.98 4.59
C ASP A 218 -26.41 -3.70 4.31
N ILE A 219 -25.12 -3.83 4.02
CA ILE A 219 -24.24 -2.67 3.76
C ILE A 219 -24.44 -2.03 2.38
N ILE A 220 -24.92 -2.77 1.39
CA ILE A 220 -25.06 -2.32 0.00
C ILE A 220 -26.37 -1.56 -0.22
N ASP A 221 -27.50 -2.11 0.24
CA ASP A 221 -28.84 -1.56 -0.02
C ASP A 221 -29.55 -0.99 1.23
N ARG A 222 -28.99 -1.18 2.42
CA ARG A 222 -29.54 -0.77 3.73
C ARG A 222 -30.87 -1.47 4.10
N THR A 223 -31.14 -2.64 3.55
CA THR A 223 -32.23 -3.53 4.00
C THR A 223 -31.97 -4.03 5.42
N MET A 224 -33.02 -4.07 6.24
CA MET A 224 -32.95 -4.58 7.62
C MET A 224 -33.04 -6.11 7.62
N LEU A 225 -31.95 -6.77 7.98
CA LEU A 225 -31.81 -8.22 8.04
C LEU A 225 -32.40 -8.80 9.35
N TYR A 226 -32.18 -8.10 10.48
CA TYR A 226 -32.67 -8.53 11.80
C TYR A 226 -32.79 -7.35 12.78
N MET A 227 -33.51 -7.54 13.89
CA MET A 227 -33.61 -6.54 14.97
C MET A 227 -33.72 -7.21 16.35
N VAL A 228 -33.05 -6.61 17.36
CA VAL A 228 -33.19 -6.93 18.78
C VAL A 228 -33.58 -5.65 19.54
N THR A 229 -34.41 -5.74 20.56
CA THR A 229 -34.76 -4.62 21.45
C THR A 229 -34.61 -5.01 22.91
N GLY A 230 -34.26 -4.05 23.76
CA GLY A 230 -34.00 -4.29 25.18
C GLY A 230 -34.20 -3.07 26.07
N GLN A 231 -33.92 -3.26 27.37
CA GLN A 231 -33.97 -2.22 28.40
C GLN A 231 -32.76 -2.35 29.33
N ALA A 232 -32.21 -1.21 29.77
CA ALA A 232 -31.02 -1.13 30.61
C ALA A 232 -31.05 0.09 31.55
N GLU A 233 -30.13 0.15 32.51
CA GLU A 233 -29.87 1.35 33.31
C GLU A 233 -29.02 2.38 32.55
N GLU A 234 -28.99 3.63 33.04
CA GLU A 234 -28.21 4.71 32.44
C GLU A 234 -26.70 4.43 32.52
N ASN A 235 -26.01 4.47 31.39
CA ASN A 235 -24.61 4.10 31.19
C ASN A 235 -24.28 2.61 31.40
N GLU A 236 -25.28 1.73 31.50
CA GLU A 236 -25.05 0.28 31.48
C GLU A 236 -24.51 -0.17 30.11
N ARG A 237 -23.49 -1.03 30.11
CA ARG A 237 -22.82 -1.54 28.90
C ARG A 237 -23.52 -2.80 28.41
N ILE A 238 -23.92 -2.79 27.15
CA ILE A 238 -24.56 -3.89 26.43
C ILE A 238 -23.56 -4.42 25.40
N GLU A 239 -23.23 -5.71 25.50
CA GLU A 239 -22.47 -6.43 24.46
C GLU A 239 -23.41 -6.80 23.30
N ILE A 240 -22.89 -6.90 22.08
CA ILE A 240 -23.66 -7.13 20.85
C ILE A 240 -23.45 -8.56 20.35
N ASP A 241 -24.55 -9.33 20.26
CA ASP A 241 -24.52 -10.70 19.76
C ASP A 241 -24.10 -10.78 18.28
N GLN A 242 -23.13 -11.64 17.99
CA GLN A 242 -22.74 -11.97 16.61
C GLN A 242 -23.73 -12.99 16.02
N ILE A 243 -24.74 -12.50 15.30
CA ILE A 243 -25.80 -13.30 14.70
C ILE A 243 -25.33 -13.87 13.35
N ASN A 244 -25.39 -15.19 13.18
CA ASN A 244 -25.13 -15.80 11.88
C ASN A 244 -26.36 -15.62 10.95
N ILE A 245 -26.19 -14.90 9.83
CA ILE A 245 -27.26 -14.57 8.87
C ILE A 245 -26.96 -15.27 7.54
N GLU A 246 -27.89 -16.11 7.04
CA GLU A 246 -27.67 -16.95 5.85
C GLU A 246 -27.45 -16.08 4.58
N GLY A 247 -26.28 -16.22 3.96
CA GLY A 247 -25.87 -15.43 2.79
C GLY A 247 -25.11 -14.14 3.11
N TYR A 248 -24.73 -13.92 4.37
CA TYR A 248 -24.05 -12.72 4.84
C TYR A 248 -22.84 -13.01 5.75
N THR A 249 -21.88 -12.10 5.81
CA THR A 249 -20.79 -12.07 6.80
C THR A 249 -20.83 -10.77 7.61
N ILE A 250 -20.40 -10.80 8.86
CA ILE A 250 -20.25 -9.58 9.69
C ILE A 250 -19.19 -8.68 9.05
N HIS A 251 -19.51 -7.39 8.85
CA HIS A 251 -18.57 -6.44 8.25
C HIS A 251 -17.37 -6.18 9.17
N GLY A 252 -16.28 -5.66 8.60
CA GLY A 252 -15.13 -5.23 9.39
C GLY A 252 -15.47 -4.15 10.43
N GLY A 253 -14.76 -4.14 11.55
CA GLY A 253 -14.74 -3.03 12.51
C GLY A 253 -16.06 -2.69 13.21
N GLN A 254 -17.05 -3.58 13.23
CA GLN A 254 -18.33 -3.32 13.90
C GLN A 254 -18.18 -3.19 15.42
N LYS A 255 -19.05 -2.38 16.03
CA LYS A 255 -19.07 -2.15 17.49
C LYS A 255 -19.43 -3.46 18.21
N GLU A 256 -18.53 -3.97 19.07
CA GLU A 256 -18.79 -5.17 19.88
C GLU A 256 -19.70 -4.89 21.09
N SER A 257 -19.81 -3.63 21.50
CA SER A 257 -20.61 -3.20 22.66
C SER A 257 -20.92 -1.70 22.62
N PHE A 258 -21.87 -1.25 23.42
CA PHE A 258 -22.23 0.17 23.61
C PHE A 258 -22.76 0.42 25.02
N SER A 259 -22.79 1.69 25.46
CA SER A 259 -23.43 2.08 26.73
C SER A 259 -24.72 2.85 26.49
N VAL A 260 -25.76 2.59 27.30
CA VAL A 260 -27.09 3.19 27.10
C VAL A 260 -27.15 4.59 27.72
N SER A 261 -26.93 5.62 26.89
CA SER A 261 -26.93 7.04 27.29
C SER A 261 -28.28 7.74 27.17
N THR A 262 -29.18 7.24 26.32
CA THR A 262 -30.47 7.89 25.97
C THR A 262 -31.60 6.87 25.78
N ASP A 263 -32.85 7.33 25.81
CA ASP A 263 -34.03 6.47 25.72
C ASP A 263 -34.50 6.35 24.26
N GLY A 264 -34.65 5.13 23.76
CA GLY A 264 -34.86 4.84 22.34
C GLY A 264 -33.58 4.69 21.51
N LEU A 265 -32.41 4.59 22.17
CA LEU A 265 -31.10 4.50 21.53
C LEU A 265 -31.07 3.37 20.48
N THR A 266 -30.67 3.69 19.25
CA THR A 266 -30.58 2.73 18.14
C THR A 266 -29.12 2.54 17.73
N VAL A 267 -28.69 1.29 17.61
CA VAL A 267 -27.37 0.89 17.12
C VAL A 267 -27.54 0.04 15.87
N ASN A 268 -26.83 0.37 14.80
CA ASN A 268 -26.81 -0.44 13.57
C ASN A 268 -25.52 -1.28 13.52
N ILE A 269 -25.62 -2.50 13.01
CA ILE A 269 -24.51 -3.43 12.77
C ILE A 269 -24.61 -3.90 11.32
N TYR A 270 -23.58 -3.66 10.53
CA TYR A 270 -23.58 -3.90 9.09
C TYR A 270 -22.99 -5.27 8.73
N TYR A 271 -23.57 -5.89 7.70
CA TYR A 271 -23.21 -7.20 7.18
C TYR A 271 -22.97 -7.10 5.67
N ASP A 272 -21.91 -7.73 5.20
CA ASP A 272 -21.60 -7.87 3.77
C ASP A 272 -22.43 -9.03 3.18
N PRO A 273 -23.20 -8.83 2.10
CA PRO A 273 -23.78 -9.95 1.37
C PRO A 273 -22.67 -10.76 0.68
N ILE A 274 -22.72 -12.08 0.82
CA ILE A 274 -21.71 -12.99 0.25
C ILE A 274 -21.91 -13.05 -1.28
N THR A 275 -21.13 -12.26 -2.02
CA THR A 275 -21.12 -12.26 -3.48
C THR A 275 -20.09 -13.26 -4.04
N PRO A 276 -20.47 -14.15 -4.98
CA PRO A 276 -19.53 -15.07 -5.62
C PRO A 276 -18.61 -14.31 -6.60
N ALA A 277 -17.29 -14.45 -6.43
CA ALA A 277 -16.30 -13.61 -7.12
C ALA A 277 -15.89 -14.07 -8.54
N SER A 278 -15.81 -13.13 -9.48
CA SER A 278 -15.25 -13.34 -10.80
C SER A 278 -13.71 -13.46 -10.78
N PRO A 279 -13.08 -14.44 -11.47
CA PRO A 279 -11.62 -14.51 -11.65
C PRO A 279 -11.00 -13.27 -12.30
N SER A 280 -11.75 -12.49 -13.08
CA SER A 280 -11.27 -11.24 -13.68
C SER A 280 -11.40 -10.01 -12.77
N GLU A 281 -12.16 -10.10 -11.66
CA GLU A 281 -12.30 -9.03 -10.66
C GLU A 281 -11.43 -9.25 -9.41
N ALA A 282 -11.23 -10.52 -9.01
CA ALA A 282 -10.52 -10.97 -7.79
C ALA A 282 -9.02 -10.60 -7.70
N VAL A 283 -8.54 -9.66 -8.52
CA VAL A 283 -7.19 -9.11 -8.51
C VAL A 283 -7.19 -7.59 -8.36
N LYS A 284 -8.29 -6.87 -8.65
CA LYS A 284 -8.36 -5.40 -8.56
C LYS A 284 -9.74 -4.90 -8.12
N ILE A 285 -9.88 -4.63 -6.82
CA ILE A 285 -11.09 -4.13 -6.19
C ILE A 285 -11.13 -2.59 -6.23
N ASP A 286 -12.24 -2.02 -6.70
CA ASP A 286 -12.57 -0.60 -6.53
C ASP A 286 -13.06 -0.34 -5.10
N TRP A 287 -12.71 0.80 -4.52
CA TRP A 287 -13.24 1.21 -3.21
C TRP A 287 -13.60 2.69 -3.16
N SER A 288 -14.49 3.02 -2.21
CA SER A 288 -14.91 4.38 -1.87
C SER A 288 -15.06 4.52 -0.35
N ILE A 289 -14.60 5.62 0.24
CA ILE A 289 -14.85 5.98 1.64
C ILE A 289 -15.63 7.28 1.71
N TYR A 290 -16.71 7.27 2.50
CA TYR A 290 -17.57 8.42 2.77
C TYR A 290 -17.37 8.89 4.20
N PHE A 291 -17.40 10.20 4.42
CA PHE A 291 -17.19 10.83 5.72
C PHE A 291 -18.50 11.52 6.10
N ILE A 292 -19.17 11.04 7.15
CA ILE A 292 -20.59 11.33 7.42
C ILE A 292 -20.84 11.75 8.87
N GLU A 293 -21.85 12.58 9.10
CA GLU A 293 -22.34 12.88 10.45
C GLU A 293 -22.98 11.63 11.06
N GLN A 294 -22.57 11.26 12.28
CA GLN A 294 -22.93 9.99 12.96
C GLN A 294 -24.45 9.71 12.95
N ASP A 295 -25.26 10.71 13.32
CA ASP A 295 -26.72 10.59 13.39
C ASP A 295 -27.44 11.01 12.10
N ASN A 296 -26.69 11.36 11.05
CA ASN A 296 -27.22 11.92 9.79
C ASN A 296 -26.38 11.48 8.57
N PRO A 297 -26.48 10.22 8.13
CA PRO A 297 -25.62 9.65 7.08
C PRO A 297 -25.74 10.28 5.68
N ASP A 298 -26.71 11.16 5.47
CA ASP A 298 -26.88 11.92 4.22
C ASP A 298 -26.14 13.28 4.27
N ASN A 299 -25.69 13.73 5.44
CA ASN A 299 -24.79 14.87 5.59
C ASN A 299 -23.32 14.42 5.46
N GLN A 300 -22.80 14.58 4.25
CA GLN A 300 -21.41 14.26 3.92
C GLN A 300 -20.46 15.40 4.34
N ILE A 301 -19.78 15.21 5.47
CA ILE A 301 -18.86 16.18 6.10
C ILE A 301 -17.60 16.41 5.25
N PHE A 302 -17.09 15.38 4.58
CA PHE A 302 -15.90 15.48 3.74
C PHE A 302 -16.06 14.72 2.43
N LYS A 303 -15.39 15.20 1.37
CA LYS A 303 -15.48 14.62 0.03
C LYS A 303 -15.02 13.17 0.04
N ALA A 304 -15.82 12.29 -0.56
CA ALA A 304 -15.51 10.87 -0.62
C ALA A 304 -14.16 10.62 -1.31
N GLN A 305 -13.34 9.77 -0.69
CA GLN A 305 -12.11 9.26 -1.29
C GLN A 305 -12.45 7.99 -2.07
N THR A 306 -11.74 7.73 -3.17
CA THR A 306 -11.98 6.55 -4.02
C THR A 306 -10.68 6.05 -4.61
N GLY A 307 -10.50 4.74 -4.71
CA GLY A 307 -9.28 4.15 -5.25
C GLY A 307 -9.47 2.72 -5.73
N LYS A 308 -8.35 2.04 -5.98
CA LYS A 308 -8.28 0.62 -6.37
C LYS A 308 -7.16 -0.06 -5.60
N THR A 309 -7.33 -1.32 -5.23
CA THR A 309 -6.31 -2.15 -4.56
C THR A 309 -6.44 -3.61 -5.02
N GLU A 310 -5.52 -4.48 -4.62
CA GLU A 310 -5.62 -5.94 -4.88
C GLU A 310 -6.44 -6.63 -3.78
N GLU A 311 -7.11 -7.75 -4.10
CA GLU A 311 -7.93 -8.46 -3.12
C GLU A 311 -7.11 -8.96 -1.92
N GLY A 312 -7.61 -8.70 -0.72
CA GLY A 312 -6.95 -9.07 0.54
C GLY A 312 -5.84 -8.12 0.98
N ARG A 313 -5.56 -7.03 0.23
CA ARG A 313 -4.65 -5.98 0.72
C ARG A 313 -5.35 -5.06 1.72
N GLU A 314 -4.61 -4.68 2.75
CA GLU A 314 -4.95 -3.58 3.63
C GLU A 314 -4.73 -2.24 2.91
N ILE A 315 -5.74 -1.37 2.93
CA ILE A 315 -5.60 0.04 2.56
C ILE A 315 -5.51 0.87 3.84
N ILE A 316 -4.61 1.84 3.81
CA ILE A 316 -4.39 2.80 4.90
C ILE A 316 -5.04 4.11 4.43
N ILE A 317 -6.04 4.59 5.17
CA ILE A 317 -6.89 5.72 4.78
C ILE A 317 -6.58 6.93 5.64
N ASP A 318 -6.17 8.01 4.98
CA ASP A 318 -5.79 9.27 5.59
C ASP A 318 -6.97 10.26 5.57
N PHE A 319 -7.36 10.78 6.74
CA PHE A 319 -8.42 11.78 6.87
C PHE A 319 -8.15 12.74 8.04
N PRO A 320 -8.78 13.94 8.08
CA PRO A 320 -8.66 14.82 9.23
C PRO A 320 -9.53 14.30 10.39
N GLU A 321 -8.94 14.12 11.57
CA GLU A 321 -9.68 13.73 12.79
C GLU A 321 -10.62 14.84 13.27
N THR A 322 -10.35 16.11 12.90
CA THR A 322 -11.21 17.27 13.17
C THR A 322 -11.48 18.02 11.86
N ILE A 323 -12.74 18.33 11.57
CA ILE A 323 -13.18 19.08 10.38
C ILE A 323 -14.13 20.19 10.80
N LEU A 324 -13.94 21.42 10.30
CA LEU A 324 -14.95 22.47 10.36
C LEU A 324 -15.94 22.28 9.21
N GLY A 325 -17.21 21.97 9.52
CA GLY A 325 -18.25 21.80 8.53
C GLY A 325 -18.76 23.12 7.95
N THR A 326 -19.43 23.06 6.80
CA THR A 326 -19.94 24.26 6.09
C THR A 326 -21.08 25.00 6.82
N ASP A 327 -21.54 24.47 7.96
CA ASP A 327 -22.50 25.06 8.88
C ASP A 327 -21.84 25.73 10.12
N GLY A 328 -20.51 25.72 10.19
CA GLY A 328 -19.70 26.37 11.23
C GLY A 328 -19.54 25.56 12.52
N TYR A 329 -19.78 24.25 12.47
CA TYR A 329 -19.56 23.33 13.59
C TYR A 329 -18.28 22.51 13.37
N TYR A 330 -17.56 22.23 14.45
CA TYR A 330 -16.50 21.23 14.43
C TYR A 330 -17.12 19.82 14.41
N TYR A 331 -16.49 18.92 13.68
CA TYR A 331 -16.85 17.51 13.56
C TYR A 331 -15.61 16.68 13.90
N TYR A 332 -15.75 15.73 14.82
CA TYR A 332 -14.67 14.88 15.33
C TYR A 332 -14.85 13.43 14.87
N ALA A 333 -13.83 12.82 14.26
CA ALA A 333 -13.91 11.46 13.75
C ALA A 333 -13.97 10.44 14.90
N LEU A 334 -14.86 9.44 14.79
CA LEU A 334 -14.99 8.37 15.79
C LEU A 334 -13.89 7.30 15.73
N VAL A 335 -12.99 7.39 14.74
CA VAL A 335 -11.85 6.49 14.54
C VAL A 335 -10.60 7.32 14.24
N SER A 336 -9.44 6.86 14.73
CA SER A 336 -8.18 7.57 14.53
C SER A 336 -7.64 7.45 13.11
N SER A 337 -6.90 8.48 12.69
CA SER A 337 -6.25 8.59 11.38
C SER A 337 -4.75 8.33 11.49
N PRO A 338 -4.15 7.48 10.63
CA PRO A 338 -4.79 6.74 9.55
C PRO A 338 -5.59 5.52 10.05
N TYR A 339 -6.68 5.21 9.34
CA TYR A 339 -7.51 4.03 9.61
C TYR A 339 -7.19 2.92 8.59
N ALA A 340 -6.91 1.72 9.07
CA ALA A 340 -6.58 0.56 8.25
C ALA A 340 -7.82 -0.29 7.95
N ILE A 341 -8.04 -0.64 6.67
CA ILE A 341 -9.14 -1.48 6.22
C ILE A 341 -8.62 -2.55 5.26
N THR A 342 -8.83 -3.83 5.57
CA THR A 342 -8.62 -4.92 4.59
C THR A 342 -9.73 -4.92 3.56
N VAL A 343 -9.38 -4.77 2.28
CA VAL A 343 -10.34 -4.72 1.17
C VAL A 343 -10.46 -6.11 0.53
N SER A 344 -11.67 -6.65 0.51
CA SER A 344 -12.01 -7.94 -0.09
C SER A 344 -13.44 -7.91 -0.66
N GLY A 345 -13.77 -8.83 -1.57
CA GLY A 345 -15.10 -8.92 -2.18
C GLY A 345 -15.27 -8.18 -3.51
N THR A 346 -16.40 -8.44 -4.17
CA THR A 346 -16.66 -8.07 -5.58
C THR A 346 -17.15 -6.63 -5.78
N GLY A 347 -16.83 -6.04 -6.93
CA GLY A 347 -17.34 -4.72 -7.30
C GLY A 347 -16.71 -3.57 -6.51
N ARG A 348 -17.44 -2.46 -6.35
CA ARG A 348 -16.95 -1.26 -5.66
C ARG A 348 -17.35 -1.27 -4.18
N GLN A 349 -16.37 -1.53 -3.31
CA GLN A 349 -16.56 -1.49 -1.86
C GLN A 349 -16.85 -0.07 -1.36
N LYS A 350 -17.64 0.03 -0.28
CA LYS A 350 -18.01 1.30 0.35
C LYS A 350 -17.74 1.22 1.85
N TYR A 351 -16.93 2.15 2.34
CA TYR A 351 -16.63 2.32 3.75
C TYR A 351 -17.15 3.66 4.24
N TYR A 352 -17.41 3.76 5.54
CA TYR A 352 -17.97 4.95 6.17
C TYR A 352 -17.14 5.29 7.41
N ILE A 353 -16.76 6.56 7.52
CA ILE A 353 -16.12 7.13 8.71
C ILE A 353 -17.13 8.12 9.30
N GLU A 354 -17.65 7.76 10.48
CA GLU A 354 -18.60 8.54 11.26
C GLU A 354 -17.87 9.68 12.00
N TYR A 355 -18.46 10.86 11.99
CA TYR A 355 -18.03 12.03 12.77
C TYR A 355 -19.12 12.42 13.78
N GLU A 356 -18.73 12.60 15.03
CA GLU A 356 -19.54 13.27 16.06
C GLU A 356 -19.53 14.78 15.82
N ARG A 357 -20.68 15.42 16.02
CA ARG A 357 -20.85 16.88 15.87
C ARG A 357 -20.49 17.57 17.19
N GLY A 358 -19.39 18.31 17.17
CA GLY A 358 -18.88 19.07 18.31
C GLY A 358 -19.41 20.50 18.42
N ASP A 359 -18.64 21.34 19.10
CA ASP A 359 -18.96 22.75 19.33
C ASP A 359 -19.02 23.60 18.06
N LYS A 360 -19.68 24.74 18.16
CA LYS A 360 -19.74 25.75 17.11
C LYS A 360 -18.57 26.74 17.27
N GLU A 361 -17.99 27.13 16.14
CA GLU A 361 -16.93 28.15 16.07
C GLU A 361 -17.41 29.51 16.65
N GLU A 362 -16.61 30.06 17.59
CA GLU A 362 -16.80 31.42 18.13
C GLU A 362 -15.95 32.43 17.33
N GLU A 363 -16.50 33.60 17.04
CA GLU A 363 -15.86 34.62 16.18
C GLU A 363 -14.73 35.38 16.91
N GLU A 364 -13.50 34.86 16.87
CA GLU A 364 -12.27 35.64 17.09
C GLU A 364 -11.66 36.15 15.74
N ASP A 365 -10.57 36.91 15.80
CA ASP A 365 -9.94 37.57 14.65
C ASP A 365 -9.34 36.55 13.65
N PRO A 366 -9.87 36.43 12.41
CA PRO A 366 -9.43 35.40 11.46
C PRO A 366 -7.94 35.50 11.08
N GLU A 367 -7.35 36.71 11.12
CA GLU A 367 -5.93 36.89 10.81
C GLU A 367 -5.02 36.47 11.99
N HIS A 368 -5.56 36.42 13.21
CA HIS A 368 -4.86 35.83 14.36
C HIS A 368 -4.97 34.29 14.37
N GLU A 369 -6.18 33.75 14.15
CA GLU A 369 -6.41 32.30 14.12
C GLU A 369 -5.57 31.63 13.02
N ALA A 370 -5.60 32.17 11.79
CA ALA A 370 -4.79 31.68 10.68
C ALA A 370 -3.28 31.74 10.97
N ALA A 371 -2.81 32.73 11.74
CA ALA A 371 -1.40 32.84 12.13
C ALA A 371 -0.96 31.78 13.14
N GLU A 372 -1.79 31.42 14.13
CA GLU A 372 -1.48 30.30 15.04
C GLU A 372 -1.60 28.95 14.32
N LYS A 373 -2.62 28.77 13.47
CA LYS A 373 -2.85 27.58 12.63
C LYS A 373 -1.67 27.29 11.70
N LEU A 374 -1.04 28.32 11.15
CA LEU A 374 0.20 28.19 10.37
C LEU A 374 1.41 27.75 11.22
N LYS A 375 1.53 28.17 12.48
CA LYS A 375 2.59 27.67 13.39
C LYS A 375 2.36 26.21 13.75
N ASP A 376 1.11 25.79 13.96
CA ASP A 376 0.78 24.40 14.23
C ASP A 376 1.07 23.51 13.02
N TRP A 377 0.76 23.98 11.80
CA TRP A 377 1.20 23.35 10.56
C TRP A 377 2.73 23.23 10.44
N GLN A 378 3.47 24.28 10.78
CA GLN A 378 4.94 24.23 10.83
C GLN A 378 5.44 23.22 11.88
N ARG A 379 4.81 23.14 13.07
CA ARG A 379 5.16 22.18 14.12
C ARG A 379 4.91 20.74 13.69
N ILE A 380 3.78 20.47 13.02
CA ILE A 380 3.46 19.14 12.45
C ILE A 380 4.51 18.73 11.42
N ALA A 381 4.86 19.64 10.48
CA ALA A 381 5.91 19.37 9.50
C ALA A 381 7.28 19.15 10.14
N ALA A 382 7.66 19.94 11.16
CA ALA A 382 8.92 19.76 11.88
C ALA A 382 9.00 18.40 12.60
N LEU A 383 7.90 17.95 13.22
CA LEU A 383 7.84 16.65 13.91
C LEU A 383 7.85 15.46 12.93
N ALA A 384 7.25 15.59 11.76
CA ALA A 384 7.35 14.58 10.70
C ALA A 384 8.76 14.52 10.09
N ASP A 385 9.38 15.68 9.84
CA ASP A 385 10.77 15.77 9.42
C ASP A 385 11.71 15.15 10.47
N GLU A 386 11.46 15.37 11.77
CA GLU A 386 12.25 14.78 12.87
C GLU A 386 12.14 13.24 12.91
N LYS A 387 10.97 12.65 12.63
CA LYS A 387 10.79 11.18 12.53
C LYS A 387 11.71 10.56 11.47
N ILE A 388 11.82 11.19 10.29
CA ILE A 388 12.55 10.66 9.13
C ILE A 388 14.05 10.99 9.20
N THR A 389 14.39 12.21 9.61
CA THR A 389 15.80 12.68 9.61
C THR A 389 16.55 12.37 10.91
N GLY A 390 15.83 12.10 12.01
CA GLY A 390 16.36 12.11 13.37
C GLY A 390 16.77 13.49 13.89
N TYR A 391 16.64 14.55 13.08
CA TYR A 391 17.08 15.90 13.41
C TYR A 391 15.90 16.80 13.79
N ARG A 392 15.91 17.26 15.04
CA ARG A 392 14.92 18.21 15.55
C ARG A 392 15.15 19.62 14.99
N ILE A 393 14.23 20.08 14.16
CA ILE A 393 14.24 21.44 13.62
C ILE A 393 13.83 22.44 14.71
N PRO A 394 14.64 23.47 15.04
CA PRO A 394 14.26 24.51 16.00
C PRO A 394 13.12 25.39 15.49
N GLU A 395 12.26 25.90 16.40
CA GLU A 395 11.13 26.78 16.04
C GLU A 395 11.58 28.06 15.29
N GLU A 396 12.77 28.57 15.61
CA GLU A 396 13.44 29.68 14.90
C GLU A 396 13.64 29.41 13.39
N GLN A 397 13.62 28.14 12.97
CA GLN A 397 13.87 27.71 11.59
C GLN A 397 12.60 27.24 10.87
N TYR A 398 11.44 27.25 11.51
CA TYR A 398 10.16 26.77 10.94
C TYR A 398 9.76 27.48 9.64
N GLN A 399 10.23 28.71 9.40
CA GLN A 399 10.02 29.41 8.13
C GLN A 399 10.63 28.67 6.92
N SER A 400 11.66 27.84 7.12
CA SER A 400 12.28 27.03 6.06
C SER A 400 11.43 25.84 5.59
N LEU A 401 10.37 25.49 6.32
CA LEU A 401 9.42 24.45 5.97
C LEU A 401 8.41 24.92 4.91
N ILE A 402 8.33 26.24 4.68
CA ILE A 402 7.44 26.87 3.72
C ILE A 402 8.16 27.02 2.37
N SER A 403 7.68 26.29 1.37
CA SER A 403 8.14 26.40 -0.01
C SER A 403 7.55 27.65 -0.68
N GLY A 404 8.40 28.43 -1.37
CA GLY A 404 7.98 29.65 -2.08
C GLY A 404 7.33 29.41 -3.44
N ASP A 405 7.62 28.26 -4.06
CA ASP A 405 7.11 27.87 -5.38
C ASP A 405 7.11 26.32 -5.53
N LEU A 406 6.53 25.85 -6.64
CA LEU A 406 6.40 24.41 -6.92
C LEU A 406 7.75 23.69 -7.09
N TYR A 407 8.81 24.38 -7.52
CA TYR A 407 10.15 23.78 -7.61
C TYR A 407 10.73 23.56 -6.20
N ALA A 408 10.64 24.55 -5.32
CA ALA A 408 11.03 24.40 -3.91
C ALA A 408 10.20 23.31 -3.20
N SER A 409 8.90 23.19 -3.50
CA SER A 409 8.05 22.08 -3.05
C SER A 409 8.58 20.72 -3.54
N ASN A 410 8.81 20.58 -4.85
CA ASN A 410 9.26 19.34 -5.46
C ASN A 410 10.62 18.88 -4.92
N GLU A 411 11.57 19.80 -4.73
CA GLU A 411 12.89 19.49 -4.18
C GLU A 411 12.81 19.10 -2.69
N ARG A 412 11.95 19.77 -1.88
CA ARG A 412 11.68 19.35 -0.49
C ARG A 412 11.07 17.95 -0.43
N ILE A 413 10.08 17.65 -1.28
CA ILE A 413 9.46 16.33 -1.41
C ILE A 413 10.51 15.26 -1.74
N LYS A 414 11.30 15.47 -2.81
CA LYS A 414 12.35 14.53 -3.22
C LYS A 414 13.35 14.26 -2.09
N ASN A 415 13.79 15.32 -1.41
CA ASN A 415 14.75 15.18 -0.32
C ASN A 415 14.18 14.26 0.77
N MET A 416 12.98 14.54 1.29
CA MET A 416 12.39 13.75 2.37
C MET A 416 12.10 12.30 1.96
N VAL A 417 11.50 12.07 0.78
CA VAL A 417 11.20 10.72 0.28
C VAL A 417 12.46 9.87 0.14
N SER A 418 13.59 10.47 -0.21
CA SER A 418 14.85 9.72 -0.39
C SER A 418 15.57 9.31 0.89
N MET A 419 15.26 9.94 2.02
CA MET A 419 15.87 9.60 3.32
C MET A 419 15.23 8.35 3.94
N VAL A 420 13.97 8.06 3.60
CA VAL A 420 13.32 6.78 3.90
C VAL A 420 14.01 5.65 3.13
N GLN A 421 14.46 4.61 3.83
CA GLN A 421 15.31 3.54 3.31
C GLN A 421 14.87 2.12 3.74
N ASP A 422 13.74 2.04 4.43
CA ASP A 422 12.98 0.86 4.83
C ASP A 422 11.68 0.77 4.02
N ALA A 423 10.81 -0.20 4.35
CA ALA A 423 9.55 -0.48 3.64
C ALA A 423 8.30 -0.10 4.45
N ASP A 424 8.45 0.52 5.63
CA ASP A 424 7.33 0.88 6.49
C ASP A 424 6.54 2.08 5.91
N PRO A 425 5.31 2.37 6.39
CA PRO A 425 4.58 3.57 5.98
C PRO A 425 5.17 4.84 6.59
N HIS A 426 5.54 5.80 5.73
CA HIS A 426 6.05 7.12 6.13
C HIS A 426 5.14 8.25 5.65
N GLU A 427 5.17 9.38 6.37
CA GLU A 427 4.41 10.58 6.05
C GLU A 427 5.30 11.83 6.07
N ILE A 428 5.07 12.74 5.12
CA ILE A 428 5.71 14.06 5.05
C ILE A 428 4.68 15.16 4.85
N TYR A 429 5.01 16.37 5.29
CA TYR A 429 4.13 17.51 5.24
C TYR A 429 4.83 18.69 4.55
N ILE A 430 4.15 19.27 3.56
CA ILE A 430 4.68 20.32 2.70
C ILE A 430 3.75 21.54 2.74
N ILE A 431 4.29 22.68 3.15
CA ILE A 431 3.57 23.96 3.16
C ILE A 431 3.94 24.72 1.88
N GLY A 432 2.97 24.99 1.03
CA GLY A 432 3.12 25.78 -0.20
C GLY A 432 2.63 27.22 -0.02
N LEU A 433 3.49 28.20 -0.27
CA LEU A 433 3.13 29.61 -0.35
C LEU A 433 2.69 29.97 -1.78
N ASN A 434 1.46 30.48 -1.91
CA ASN A 434 0.78 30.87 -3.15
C ASN A 434 0.71 29.78 -4.25
N HIS A 435 0.91 28.52 -3.87
CA HIS A 435 0.80 27.35 -4.75
C HIS A 435 0.34 26.11 -3.95
N ILE A 436 -0.05 25.06 -4.66
CA ILE A 436 -0.38 23.75 -4.09
C ILE A 436 0.79 22.79 -4.41
N PRO A 437 1.40 22.12 -3.42
CA PRO A 437 2.42 21.09 -3.66
C PRO A 437 1.88 19.90 -4.48
N ASN A 438 2.74 19.06 -5.05
CA ASN A 438 2.31 17.98 -5.95
C ASN A 438 3.12 16.68 -5.76
N THR A 439 2.43 15.55 -5.59
CA THR A 439 3.04 14.22 -5.42
C THR A 439 3.47 13.53 -6.71
N LEU A 440 3.08 14.03 -7.90
CA LEU A 440 3.49 13.43 -9.19
C LEU A 440 5.01 13.29 -9.33
N ILE A 441 5.78 14.19 -8.72
CA ILE A 441 7.25 14.14 -8.75
C ILE A 441 7.82 12.88 -8.06
N ILE A 442 7.08 12.28 -7.13
CA ILE A 442 7.52 11.09 -6.38
C ILE A 442 7.59 9.88 -7.32
N GLY A 443 6.47 9.50 -7.94
CA GLY A 443 6.42 8.40 -8.91
C GLY A 443 7.20 8.66 -10.22
N GLN A 444 7.65 9.90 -10.44
CA GLN A 444 8.57 10.26 -11.53
C GLN A 444 10.05 10.17 -11.14
N THR A 445 10.39 10.23 -9.84
CA THR A 445 11.78 10.26 -9.35
C THR A 445 12.19 8.97 -8.63
N PHE A 446 11.23 8.22 -8.07
CA PHE A 446 11.49 7.02 -7.25
C PHE A 446 10.57 5.87 -7.69
N PRO A 447 11.00 4.97 -8.59
CA PRO A 447 10.16 3.89 -9.10
C PRO A 447 9.88 2.79 -8.06
N ASP A 448 10.63 2.75 -6.94
CA ASP A 448 10.34 1.85 -5.81
C ASP A 448 9.31 2.41 -4.81
N VAL A 449 8.92 3.69 -4.92
CA VAL A 449 7.98 4.31 -3.98
C VAL A 449 6.54 4.04 -4.43
N ILE A 450 5.80 3.31 -3.59
CA ILE A 450 4.42 2.85 -3.84
C ILE A 450 3.46 3.33 -2.74
N ASN A 451 2.16 3.15 -2.98
CA ASN A 451 1.06 3.60 -2.10
C ASN A 451 1.12 5.10 -1.78
N ILE A 452 1.48 5.93 -2.78
CA ILE A 452 1.58 7.38 -2.63
C ILE A 452 0.18 7.98 -2.41
N SER A 453 -0.07 8.49 -1.21
CA SER A 453 -1.28 9.26 -0.85
C SER A 453 -1.01 10.77 -0.92
N SER A 454 -2.07 11.56 -1.03
CA SER A 454 -1.98 13.03 -0.96
C SER A 454 -3.27 13.63 -0.42
N LEU A 455 -3.21 14.33 0.71
CA LEU A 455 -4.34 14.98 1.36
C LEU A 455 -4.04 16.48 1.55
N GLU A 456 -4.86 17.33 0.92
CA GLU A 456 -4.85 18.77 1.21
C GLU A 456 -5.50 18.96 2.59
N MET A 457 -4.68 19.30 3.59
CA MET A 457 -5.12 19.53 4.98
C MET A 457 -5.89 20.85 5.13
N GLY A 458 -5.91 21.67 4.09
CA GLY A 458 -6.63 22.93 3.99
C GLY A 458 -5.75 24.05 3.42
N SER A 459 -6.30 25.27 3.44
CA SER A 459 -5.57 26.47 3.06
C SER A 459 -5.93 27.68 3.94
N LEU A 460 -4.95 28.53 4.21
CA LEU A 460 -5.04 29.74 5.04
C LEU A 460 -4.69 30.98 4.20
N ASP A 461 -5.35 32.11 4.43
CA ASP A 461 -5.00 33.40 3.82
C ASP A 461 -4.57 34.39 4.91
N ILE A 462 -3.33 34.89 4.84
CA ILE A 462 -2.73 35.78 5.85
C ILE A 462 -2.04 36.94 5.12
N GLY A 463 -2.43 38.19 5.39
CA GLY A 463 -1.89 39.37 4.71
C GLY A 463 -2.02 39.35 3.18
N GLY A 464 -3.00 38.63 2.64
CA GLY A 464 -3.17 38.41 1.19
C GLY A 464 -2.22 37.38 0.57
N GLN A 465 -1.54 36.55 1.38
CA GLN A 465 -0.76 35.40 0.94
C GLN A 465 -1.48 34.11 1.31
N LYS A 466 -1.63 33.21 0.33
CA LYS A 466 -2.30 31.92 0.52
C LYS A 466 -1.29 30.83 0.88
N TYR A 467 -1.49 30.16 2.00
CA TYR A 467 -0.71 29.00 2.42
C TYR A 467 -1.56 27.73 2.24
N THR A 468 -0.98 26.67 1.66
CA THR A 468 -1.66 25.38 1.48
C THR A 468 -0.82 24.28 2.12
N MET A 469 -1.42 23.42 2.95
CA MET A 469 -0.71 22.28 3.56
C MET A 469 -1.10 20.98 2.86
N LEU A 470 -0.11 20.26 2.35
CA LEU A 470 -0.28 18.93 1.78
C LEU A 470 0.41 17.89 2.66
N ARG A 471 -0.36 16.92 3.18
CA ARG A 471 0.14 15.68 3.79
C ARG A 471 0.31 14.64 2.68
N ILE A 472 1.43 13.91 2.72
CA ILE A 472 1.82 12.91 1.71
C ILE A 472 2.23 11.65 2.44
N GLY A 473 1.48 10.55 2.29
CA GLY A 473 1.88 9.22 2.74
C GLY A 473 2.55 8.43 1.61
N PHE A 474 3.50 7.54 1.94
CA PHE A 474 4.13 6.62 0.98
C PHE A 474 4.79 5.42 1.68
N THR A 475 5.16 4.41 0.89
CA THR A 475 5.92 3.19 1.28
C THR A 475 6.95 2.87 0.20
N ARG A 476 7.96 2.03 0.47
CA ARG A 476 8.89 1.52 -0.56
C ARG A 476 8.74 0.02 -0.81
N SER A 477 8.96 -0.39 -2.05
CA SER A 477 8.90 -1.78 -2.52
C SER A 477 10.21 -2.15 -3.22
N TYR A 478 11.06 -2.91 -2.51
CA TYR A 478 12.38 -3.29 -3.01
C TYR A 478 12.35 -4.55 -3.89
N ASP A 479 12.21 -4.35 -5.21
CA ASP A 479 12.52 -5.40 -6.19
C ASP A 479 14.01 -5.38 -6.60
N LYS A 480 14.43 -6.33 -7.45
CA LYS A 480 15.84 -6.46 -7.86
C LYS A 480 16.36 -5.34 -8.78
N LYS A 481 15.48 -4.63 -9.49
CA LYS A 481 15.83 -3.52 -10.39
C LYS A 481 15.93 -2.19 -9.66
N THR A 482 15.04 -1.96 -8.69
CA THR A 482 14.86 -0.64 -8.06
C THR A 482 15.61 -0.45 -6.74
N CYS A 483 16.19 -1.52 -6.17
CA CYS A 483 16.76 -1.49 -4.82
C CYS A 483 18.05 -0.65 -4.66
N VAL A 484 18.02 0.26 -3.68
CA VAL A 484 19.22 0.87 -3.09
C VAL A 484 19.92 -0.15 -2.19
N HIS A 485 20.77 -0.99 -2.80
CA HIS A 485 21.29 -2.21 -2.21
C HIS A 485 22.06 -2.01 -0.87
N ASP A 486 21.82 -2.91 0.09
CA ASP A 486 22.60 -3.06 1.32
C ASP A 486 23.10 -4.50 1.44
N TYR A 487 24.36 -4.71 1.05
CA TYR A 487 24.96 -6.03 0.93
C TYR A 487 25.62 -6.49 2.23
N GLU A 488 25.36 -7.76 2.59
CA GLU A 488 26.19 -8.52 3.52
C GLU A 488 26.85 -9.71 2.82
N LEU A 489 27.92 -10.23 3.42
CA LEU A 489 28.66 -11.39 2.93
C LEU A 489 28.03 -12.66 3.55
N THR A 490 27.41 -13.51 2.72
CA THR A 490 26.75 -14.75 3.19
C THR A 490 27.72 -15.92 3.23
N ASP A 491 28.56 -16.03 2.20
CA ASP A 491 29.48 -17.13 2.00
C ASP A 491 30.87 -16.61 1.66
N TYR A 492 31.90 -17.23 2.24
CA TYR A 492 33.30 -16.84 2.05
C TYR A 492 34.23 -18.04 2.13
N VAL A 493 34.89 -18.33 1.01
CA VAL A 493 36.00 -19.26 0.87
C VAL A 493 37.28 -18.40 0.73
N PRO A 494 38.18 -18.40 1.72
CA PRO A 494 39.41 -17.60 1.65
C PRO A 494 40.26 -18.01 0.45
N CYS A 495 40.93 -17.03 -0.16
CA CYS A 495 41.94 -17.30 -1.17
C CYS A 495 43.18 -17.96 -0.54
N SER A 496 44.03 -18.52 -1.40
CA SER A 496 45.30 -19.13 -1.00
C SER A 496 46.45 -18.56 -1.82
N CYS A 497 47.70 -18.86 -1.46
CA CYS A 497 48.88 -18.35 -2.16
C CYS A 497 48.92 -18.68 -3.66
N THR A 498 48.26 -19.77 -4.08
CA THR A 498 48.33 -20.31 -5.45
C THR A 498 46.99 -20.33 -6.19
N ALA A 499 45.86 -20.17 -5.50
CA ALA A 499 44.52 -20.30 -6.07
C ALA A 499 43.56 -19.23 -5.50
N PRO A 500 42.61 -18.72 -6.32
CA PRO A 500 41.66 -17.70 -5.91
C PRO A 500 40.73 -18.17 -4.78
N GLY A 501 40.14 -17.19 -4.09
CA GLY A 501 39.03 -17.38 -3.18
C GLY A 501 37.71 -17.04 -3.85
N TYR A 502 36.61 -17.38 -3.20
CA TYR A 502 35.26 -17.14 -3.71
C TYR A 502 34.35 -16.69 -2.59
N GLY A 503 33.37 -15.84 -2.88
CA GLY A 503 32.35 -15.48 -1.93
C GLY A 503 31.01 -15.21 -2.59
N SER A 504 29.98 -15.09 -1.76
CA SER A 504 28.67 -14.62 -2.18
C SER A 504 28.21 -13.51 -1.24
N VAL A 505 27.67 -12.45 -1.83
CA VAL A 505 27.05 -11.34 -1.11
C VAL A 505 25.56 -11.36 -1.37
N GLN A 506 24.76 -11.04 -0.36
CA GLN A 506 23.31 -10.91 -0.48
C GLN A 506 22.84 -9.53 -0.01
N CYS A 507 21.91 -8.95 -0.75
CA CYS A 507 21.24 -7.72 -0.35
C CYS A 507 20.13 -8.00 0.65
N ARG A 508 20.19 -7.39 1.82
CA ARG A 508 19.19 -7.53 2.89
C ARG A 508 17.79 -7.04 2.51
N LYS A 509 17.69 -6.09 1.57
CA LYS A 509 16.44 -5.44 1.19
C LYS A 509 15.65 -6.21 0.12
N CYS A 510 16.30 -6.62 -0.97
CA CYS A 510 15.65 -7.26 -2.13
C CYS A 510 16.06 -8.73 -2.34
N GLY A 511 16.93 -9.28 -1.49
CA GLY A 511 17.42 -10.66 -1.57
C GLY A 511 18.29 -10.97 -2.79
N SER A 512 18.71 -9.97 -3.58
CA SER A 512 19.64 -10.17 -4.70
C SER A 512 20.98 -10.74 -4.21
N THR A 513 21.57 -11.64 -5.00
CA THR A 513 22.80 -12.35 -4.65
C THR A 513 23.81 -12.19 -5.77
N GLU A 514 25.04 -11.79 -5.44
CA GLU A 514 26.15 -11.69 -6.39
C GLU A 514 27.31 -12.57 -5.96
N SER A 515 28.05 -13.10 -6.94
CA SER A 515 29.25 -13.92 -6.70
C SER A 515 30.50 -13.06 -6.87
N ILE A 516 31.45 -13.17 -5.93
CA ILE A 516 32.71 -12.43 -5.96
C ILE A 516 33.90 -13.39 -6.06
N ILE A 517 34.88 -13.02 -6.89
CA ILE A 517 36.13 -13.76 -7.07
C ILE A 517 37.25 -13.02 -6.33
N LEU A 518 37.88 -13.64 -5.35
CA LEU A 518 38.99 -13.04 -4.62
C LEU A 518 40.31 -13.46 -5.28
N PRO A 519 41.21 -12.53 -5.63
CA PRO A 519 42.51 -12.90 -6.15
C PRO A 519 43.26 -13.79 -5.16
N SER A 520 44.11 -14.68 -5.67
CA SER A 520 45.04 -15.48 -4.86
C SER A 520 45.85 -14.57 -3.92
N SER A 521 46.19 -15.04 -2.73
CA SER A 521 46.96 -14.24 -1.77
C SER A 521 48.40 -13.95 -2.23
N GLY A 522 48.85 -14.66 -3.27
CA GLY A 522 50.25 -14.74 -3.67
C GLY A 522 51.14 -15.41 -2.62
N HIS A 523 52.41 -15.60 -2.96
CA HIS A 523 53.45 -15.98 -2.02
C HIS A 523 54.21 -14.74 -1.54
N THR A 524 54.05 -14.37 -0.28
CA THR A 524 54.93 -13.40 0.41
C THR A 524 56.17 -14.12 0.95
N ASP A 525 57.34 -13.51 0.82
CA ASP A 525 58.61 -13.92 1.44
C ASP A 525 59.31 -12.68 2.02
N LEU A 526 58.98 -12.34 3.27
CA LEU A 526 59.50 -11.16 3.98
C LEU A 526 60.90 -11.38 4.54
N ASN A 527 61.26 -12.63 4.85
CA ASN A 527 62.53 -12.98 5.50
C ASN A 527 63.64 -13.39 4.51
N HIS A 528 63.29 -13.70 3.26
CA HIS A 528 64.12 -14.15 2.15
C HIS A 528 64.78 -15.54 2.33
N ASP A 529 64.09 -16.47 3.03
CA ASP A 529 64.48 -17.88 3.16
C ASP A 529 63.86 -18.81 2.09
N GLY A 530 62.94 -18.29 1.27
CA GLY A 530 62.25 -19.03 0.20
C GLY A 530 61.05 -19.85 0.69
N ILE A 531 60.59 -19.68 1.93
CA ILE A 531 59.37 -20.25 2.49
C ILE A 531 58.36 -19.13 2.71
N CYS A 532 57.17 -19.27 2.15
CA CYS A 532 56.16 -18.23 2.23
C CYS A 532 55.53 -18.13 3.63
N GLU A 533 55.58 -16.97 4.29
CA GLU A 533 55.05 -16.83 5.66
C GLU A 533 53.51 -16.90 5.77
N VAL A 534 52.79 -16.85 4.64
CA VAL A 534 51.32 -16.96 4.60
C VAL A 534 50.85 -18.44 4.61
N CYS A 535 51.61 -19.36 4.01
CA CYS A 535 51.21 -20.77 3.89
C CYS A 535 52.27 -21.80 4.35
N PHE A 536 53.45 -21.33 4.75
CA PHE A 536 54.59 -22.13 5.22
C PHE A 536 55.07 -23.21 4.22
N LYS A 537 54.82 -22.99 2.93
CA LYS A 537 55.35 -23.80 1.82
C LYS A 537 56.58 -23.13 1.21
N GLN A 538 57.52 -23.94 0.74
CA GLN A 538 58.61 -23.46 -0.12
C GLN A 538 58.02 -22.87 -1.41
N ILE A 539 58.57 -21.74 -1.85
CA ILE A 539 58.14 -21.04 -3.07
C ILE A 539 58.78 -21.73 -4.27
N GLU A 540 58.09 -22.73 -4.78
CA GLU A 540 58.34 -23.28 -6.11
C GLU A 540 57.85 -22.27 -7.16
N GLY A 541 58.62 -22.09 -8.25
CA GLY A 541 58.49 -20.96 -9.18
C GLY A 541 57.29 -21.00 -10.14
N ASN A 542 56.12 -21.38 -9.66
CA ASN A 542 54.85 -21.10 -10.31
C ASN A 542 54.28 -19.82 -9.65
N ASP A 543 54.07 -18.78 -10.46
CA ASP A 543 53.12 -17.72 -10.12
C ASP A 543 51.74 -18.35 -9.84
N PRO A 544 50.87 -17.72 -9.01
CA PRO A 544 49.51 -18.21 -8.83
C PRO A 544 48.76 -18.30 -10.17
N GLU A 545 47.70 -19.12 -10.24
CA GLU A 545 46.85 -19.15 -11.43
C GLU A 545 46.30 -17.73 -11.69
N PRO A 546 46.54 -17.14 -12.88
CA PRO A 546 46.21 -15.76 -13.14
C PRO A 546 44.69 -15.59 -13.16
N VAL A 547 44.20 -14.72 -12.28
CA VAL A 547 42.78 -14.36 -12.26
C VAL A 547 42.53 -13.34 -13.35
N HIS A 548 42.14 -13.84 -14.52
CA HIS A 548 41.64 -13.00 -15.61
C HIS A 548 40.22 -12.53 -15.28
N TYR A 549 40.02 -11.21 -15.32
CA TYR A 549 38.72 -10.58 -15.12
C TYR A 549 38.12 -10.14 -16.46
N ASN A 550 36.82 -10.32 -16.60
CA ASN A 550 36.01 -10.03 -17.78
C ASN A 550 35.06 -8.86 -17.47
N ILE A 551 34.59 -8.13 -18.48
CA ILE A 551 33.52 -7.13 -18.31
C ILE A 551 32.31 -7.77 -17.60
N GLY A 552 31.80 -7.10 -16.56
CA GLY A 552 30.69 -7.58 -15.74
C GLY A 552 31.08 -8.33 -14.47
N ASP A 553 32.33 -8.81 -14.33
CA ASP A 553 32.82 -9.48 -13.11
C ASP A 553 32.78 -8.56 -11.89
N VAL A 554 32.47 -9.12 -10.71
CA VAL A 554 32.17 -8.37 -9.49
C VAL A 554 33.23 -8.54 -8.39
N GLN A 555 33.51 -7.43 -7.72
CA GLN A 555 34.36 -7.30 -6.54
C GLN A 555 33.56 -6.68 -5.40
N ALA A 556 33.76 -7.17 -4.17
CA ALA A 556 33.29 -6.48 -2.97
C ALA A 556 34.45 -5.72 -2.31
N ARG A 557 34.20 -4.50 -1.84
CA ARG A 557 35.17 -3.71 -1.04
C ARG A 557 34.44 -3.08 0.14
N ARG A 558 35.09 -2.98 1.30
CA ARG A 558 34.53 -2.32 2.48
C ARG A 558 34.99 -0.87 2.52
N ILE A 559 34.03 0.05 2.52
CA ILE A 559 34.28 1.49 2.66
C ILE A 559 33.47 2.00 3.84
N LYS A 560 34.16 2.54 4.84
CA LYS A 560 33.62 3.00 6.11
C LYS A 560 32.67 1.97 6.75
N GLY A 561 33.13 0.73 6.85
CA GLY A 561 32.33 -0.36 7.42
C GLY A 561 31.25 -0.97 6.51
N LYS A 562 30.69 -0.26 5.51
CA LYS A 562 29.69 -0.80 4.57
C LYS A 562 30.36 -1.54 3.39
N ILE A 563 29.72 -2.61 2.91
CA ILE A 563 30.14 -3.33 1.69
C ILE A 563 29.56 -2.60 0.47
N TYR A 564 30.44 -2.27 -0.47
CA TYR A 564 30.13 -1.77 -1.80
C TYR A 564 30.60 -2.76 -2.85
N LEU A 565 29.83 -2.90 -3.93
CA LEU A 565 30.22 -3.73 -5.07
C LEU A 565 30.84 -2.87 -6.16
N PHE A 566 31.79 -3.46 -6.87
CA PHE A 566 32.61 -2.86 -7.91
C PHE A 566 32.59 -3.81 -9.10
N ARG A 567 32.22 -3.33 -10.29
CA ARG A 567 32.01 -4.16 -11.49
C ARG A 567 33.00 -3.81 -12.58
N CYS A 568 33.57 -4.82 -13.24
CA CYS A 568 34.56 -4.63 -14.29
C CYS A 568 33.94 -3.96 -15.52
N ILE A 569 34.53 -2.85 -15.98
CA ILE A 569 34.09 -2.05 -17.13
C ILE A 569 35.16 -1.90 -18.22
N ASP A 570 36.42 -2.22 -17.93
CA ASP A 570 37.52 -2.31 -18.88
C ASP A 570 38.43 -3.48 -18.47
N GLU A 571 38.86 -4.29 -19.45
CA GLU A 571 39.74 -5.44 -19.26
C GLU A 571 41.22 -5.10 -19.45
N ASP A 572 41.58 -3.98 -20.10
CA ASP A 572 42.97 -3.53 -20.31
C ASP A 572 43.15 -2.02 -20.05
N TYR A 573 42.79 -1.58 -18.85
CA TYR A 573 43.19 -0.29 -18.30
C TYR A 573 44.69 -0.30 -17.93
N GLY A 574 45.55 -0.38 -18.94
CA GLY A 574 46.99 -0.39 -18.79
C GLY A 574 47.54 -1.63 -18.09
N LYS A 575 47.09 -2.83 -18.51
CA LYS A 575 47.34 -4.15 -17.91
C LYS A 575 46.63 -4.38 -16.56
N LYS A 576 45.52 -3.68 -16.34
CA LYS A 576 44.64 -3.84 -15.18
C LYS A 576 43.19 -3.91 -15.65
N ALA A 577 42.38 -4.67 -14.94
CA ALA A 577 40.94 -4.58 -15.04
C ALA A 577 40.46 -3.38 -14.20
N LEU A 578 39.64 -2.52 -14.79
CA LEU A 578 39.07 -1.35 -14.14
C LEU A 578 37.68 -1.67 -13.62
N PHE A 579 37.46 -1.50 -12.31
CA PHE A 579 36.18 -1.73 -11.69
C PHE A 579 35.56 -0.43 -11.20
N LEU A 580 34.35 -0.13 -11.67
CA LEU A 580 33.54 1.00 -11.25
C LEU A 580 32.56 0.58 -10.16
N CYS A 581 32.36 1.40 -9.13
CA CYS A 581 31.40 1.12 -8.07
C CYS A 581 29.97 1.00 -8.65
N ASP A 582 29.26 -0.06 -8.27
CA ASP A 582 27.93 -0.42 -8.77
C ASP A 582 26.80 0.46 -8.17
N SER A 583 27.16 1.37 -7.26
CA SER A 583 26.29 2.34 -6.59
C SER A 583 27.04 3.64 -6.28
N THR A 584 26.34 4.72 -5.94
CA THR A 584 26.97 5.99 -5.52
C THR A 584 27.01 6.12 -3.99
N ILE A 585 28.16 6.45 -3.42
CA ILE A 585 28.30 6.84 -2.00
C ILE A 585 27.72 8.24 -1.84
N SER A 586 26.76 8.41 -0.93
CA SER A 586 26.11 9.69 -0.68
C SER A 586 27.04 10.70 0.00
N SER A 587 26.84 11.99 -0.28
CA SER A 587 27.61 13.07 0.35
C SER A 587 27.44 13.14 1.87
N ASP A 588 26.36 12.61 2.41
CA ASP A 588 26.04 12.62 3.85
C ASP A 588 26.56 11.39 4.60
N ILE A 589 27.34 10.51 3.96
CA ILE A 589 27.96 9.30 4.56
C ILE A 589 28.72 9.55 5.88
N ASP A 590 29.04 10.81 6.16
CA ASP A 590 29.73 11.31 7.35
C ASP A 590 28.82 11.89 8.44
N SER A 591 27.50 11.77 8.27
CA SER A 591 26.45 12.25 9.19
C SER A 591 26.24 11.35 10.40
N SER A 592 25.49 11.88 11.37
CA SER A 592 24.99 11.17 12.54
C SER A 592 23.60 11.70 12.92
N ALA A 593 22.86 10.99 13.77
CA ALA A 593 21.55 11.45 14.26
C ALA A 593 21.56 12.83 14.95
N ALA A 594 22.73 13.33 15.38
CA ALA A 594 22.87 14.66 15.98
C ALA A 594 23.30 15.75 14.97
N MET A 595 23.80 15.40 13.78
CA MET A 595 24.32 16.35 12.79
C MET A 595 24.44 15.71 11.40
N VAL A 596 23.78 16.32 10.40
CA VAL A 596 24.06 16.06 8.98
C VAL A 596 25.39 16.70 8.59
N LYS A 597 26.34 15.90 8.09
CA LYS A 597 27.66 16.35 7.63
C LYS A 597 27.84 15.95 6.17
N LYS A 598 27.63 16.91 5.27
CA LYS A 598 27.88 16.74 3.82
C LYS A 598 29.37 16.89 3.51
N LEU A 599 29.92 15.91 2.80
CA LEU A 599 31.24 15.91 2.21
C LEU A 599 31.20 16.66 0.88
N THR A 600 32.10 17.63 0.70
CA THR A 600 32.22 18.48 -0.49
C THR A 600 33.55 18.23 -1.19
N PHE A 601 33.74 18.72 -2.42
CA PHE A 601 34.97 18.44 -3.17
C PHE A 601 36.24 18.96 -2.47
N GLY A 602 36.24 20.23 -2.06
CA GLY A 602 37.41 20.85 -1.44
C GLY A 602 37.40 22.38 -1.45
N SER A 603 38.55 22.97 -1.14
CA SER A 603 38.77 24.42 -1.21
C SER A 603 39.10 24.94 -2.63
N ASN A 604 39.49 24.05 -3.53
CA ASN A 604 39.67 24.30 -4.97
C ASN A 604 39.50 22.98 -5.76
N ASN A 605 39.57 23.04 -7.09
CA ASN A 605 39.34 21.91 -8.00
C ASN A 605 40.56 21.00 -8.22
N ASN A 606 41.57 21.03 -7.33
CA ASN A 606 42.75 20.18 -7.42
C ASN A 606 42.53 18.83 -6.70
N TYR A 607 42.22 17.77 -7.45
CA TYR A 607 41.90 16.45 -6.88
C TYR A 607 42.96 15.91 -5.90
N LYS A 608 44.25 16.19 -6.13
CA LYS A 608 45.37 15.81 -5.24
C LYS A 608 45.20 16.27 -3.80
N TYR A 609 44.53 17.41 -3.59
CA TYR A 609 44.26 18.02 -2.29
C TYR A 609 42.75 18.09 -1.96
N SER A 610 41.93 17.32 -2.68
CA SER A 610 40.48 17.27 -2.45
C SER A 610 40.14 16.53 -1.16
N TYR A 611 39.03 16.90 -0.54
CA TYR A 611 38.49 16.19 0.62
C TYR A 611 37.96 14.81 0.20
N ILE A 612 37.48 14.66 -1.03
CA ILE A 612 37.02 13.39 -1.62
C ILE A 612 38.14 12.35 -1.68
N ARG A 613 39.29 12.71 -2.26
CA ARG A 613 40.47 11.83 -2.33
C ARG A 613 40.96 11.44 -0.93
N THR A 614 41.03 12.43 -0.03
CA THR A 614 41.48 12.22 1.35
C THR A 614 40.54 11.26 2.08
N TRP A 615 39.22 11.49 2.02
CA TRP A 615 38.21 10.65 2.64
C TRP A 615 38.21 9.22 2.08
N LEU A 616 38.35 9.03 0.76
CA LEU A 616 38.42 7.69 0.17
C LEU A 616 39.61 6.89 0.70
N ASN A 617 40.80 7.49 0.72
CA ASN A 617 42.02 6.84 1.21
C ASN A 617 41.98 6.61 2.74
N ASP A 618 41.27 7.46 3.49
CA ASP A 618 41.11 7.33 4.95
C ASP A 618 40.01 6.32 5.36
N ASN A 619 39.13 5.88 4.45
CA ASN A 619 37.94 5.06 4.76
C ASN A 619 37.81 3.74 3.97
N ALA A 620 38.72 3.43 3.04
CA ALA A 620 38.72 2.15 2.32
C ALA A 620 39.46 1.07 3.14
N ASP A 621 38.72 0.25 3.89
CA ASP A 621 39.26 -0.68 4.89
C ASP A 621 39.95 -1.91 4.27
N ASP A 622 39.45 -2.38 3.14
CA ASP A 622 39.87 -3.60 2.45
C ASP A 622 40.09 -3.30 0.97
N LEU A 623 41.36 -3.15 0.57
CA LEU A 623 41.80 -2.95 -0.80
C LEU A 623 42.64 -4.14 -1.30
N PHE A 624 42.40 -5.36 -0.78
CA PHE A 624 43.20 -6.52 -1.17
C PHE A 624 43.18 -6.76 -2.70
N GLY A 625 44.37 -7.01 -3.27
CA GLY A 625 44.58 -7.22 -4.71
C GLY A 625 44.47 -5.98 -5.60
N VAL A 626 44.10 -4.81 -5.06
CA VAL A 626 44.09 -3.54 -5.80
C VAL A 626 45.54 -3.05 -5.95
N GLU A 627 45.90 -2.49 -7.10
CA GLU A 627 47.23 -1.91 -7.32
C GLU A 627 47.18 -0.40 -7.50
N ALA A 628 48.07 0.33 -6.82
CA ALA A 628 48.27 1.77 -7.01
C ALA A 628 48.43 2.15 -8.50
N THR A 629 47.72 3.21 -8.90
CA THR A 629 47.41 3.50 -10.32
C THR A 629 47.64 4.98 -10.61
N LEU A 630 48.31 5.29 -11.72
CA LEU A 630 48.64 6.65 -12.14
C LEU A 630 47.40 7.37 -12.70
N ILE A 631 46.70 8.09 -11.83
CA ILE A 631 45.43 8.76 -12.14
C ILE A 631 45.57 10.23 -12.56
N GLY A 632 46.80 10.74 -12.65
CA GLY A 632 47.10 12.15 -12.94
C GLY A 632 46.55 12.65 -14.27
N THR A 633 45.57 13.57 -14.24
CA THR A 633 45.01 14.18 -15.45
C THR A 633 45.97 15.20 -16.07
N ASN A 634 45.96 15.30 -17.39
CA ASN A 634 46.73 16.31 -18.16
C ASN A 634 45.85 17.39 -18.77
N VAL A 635 44.53 17.29 -18.58
CA VAL A 635 43.52 18.17 -19.18
C VAL A 635 42.70 18.88 -18.11
N ALA A 636 42.23 20.08 -18.42
CA ALA A 636 41.13 20.78 -17.76
C ALA A 636 40.08 21.13 -18.82
N TYR A 637 38.80 21.17 -18.45
CA TYR A 637 37.72 21.32 -19.43
C TYR A 637 36.94 22.63 -19.31
N GLN A 638 36.35 23.05 -20.43
CA GLN A 638 35.32 24.08 -20.51
C GLN A 638 34.06 23.53 -21.19
N GLY A 639 32.92 24.20 -20.98
CA GLY A 639 31.63 23.74 -21.48
C GLY A 639 30.96 22.70 -20.57
N ALA A 640 29.87 22.13 -21.07
CA ALA A 640 29.03 21.12 -20.43
C ALA A 640 28.22 20.42 -21.54
N THR A 641 27.87 19.16 -21.36
CA THR A 641 27.00 18.47 -22.33
C THR A 641 25.54 18.91 -22.15
N GLY A 642 24.72 18.77 -23.19
CA GLY A 642 23.27 18.98 -23.07
C GLY A 642 22.59 18.11 -22.01
N ASP A 643 21.59 18.66 -21.31
CA ASP A 643 20.79 17.93 -20.31
C ASP A 643 19.91 16.85 -20.94
N GLY A 644 19.76 15.72 -20.26
CA GLY A 644 19.01 14.56 -20.76
C GLY A 644 19.63 13.86 -21.97
N SER A 645 20.92 14.09 -22.26
CA SER A 645 21.61 13.45 -23.41
C SER A 645 22.20 12.07 -23.08
N TYR A 646 22.45 11.78 -21.80
CA TYR A 646 22.97 10.49 -21.32
C TYR A 646 24.18 10.01 -22.15
N GLU A 647 24.30 8.73 -22.47
CA GLU A 647 25.44 8.19 -23.24
C GLU A 647 25.60 8.81 -24.65
N GLN A 648 24.56 9.51 -25.14
CA GLN A 648 24.48 10.09 -26.48
C GLN A 648 25.04 11.53 -26.53
N PHE A 649 25.67 12.02 -25.45
CA PHE A 649 26.26 13.36 -25.43
C PHE A 649 27.31 13.57 -26.52
N ASN A 650 27.33 14.80 -27.05
CA ASN A 650 28.30 15.27 -28.01
C ASN A 650 29.54 15.80 -27.30
N GLU A 651 30.62 15.00 -27.30
CA GLU A 651 31.89 15.32 -26.63
C GLU A 651 32.56 16.63 -27.10
N ASN A 652 32.20 17.16 -28.28
CA ASN A 652 32.68 18.46 -28.76
C ASN A 652 32.14 19.65 -27.93
N GLU A 653 31.14 19.43 -27.06
CA GLU A 653 30.66 20.40 -26.08
C GLU A 653 31.59 20.52 -24.86
N LEU A 654 32.52 19.58 -24.70
CA LEU A 654 33.54 19.55 -23.65
C LEU A 654 34.91 19.92 -24.25
N ILE A 655 35.29 21.19 -24.14
CA ILE A 655 36.53 21.73 -24.72
C ILE A 655 37.71 21.44 -23.80
N ALA A 656 38.61 20.56 -24.25
CA ALA A 656 39.86 20.22 -23.57
C ALA A 656 40.92 21.34 -23.65
N LEU A 657 41.59 21.63 -22.53
CA LEU A 657 42.78 22.46 -22.42
C LEU A 657 43.89 21.71 -21.68
N GLU A 658 45.11 21.72 -22.21
CA GLU A 658 46.29 21.17 -21.52
C GLU A 658 46.58 21.89 -20.19
N LYS A 659 46.91 21.13 -19.15
CA LYS A 659 47.45 21.61 -17.88
C LYS A 659 48.76 20.89 -17.52
N PRO A 660 49.60 21.44 -16.62
CA PRO A 660 50.83 20.77 -16.21
C PRO A 660 50.59 19.35 -15.66
N PHE A 661 51.41 18.39 -16.12
CA PHE A 661 51.36 17.00 -15.68
C PHE A 661 51.44 16.89 -14.15
N GLN A 662 50.55 16.10 -13.56
CA GLN A 662 50.46 15.90 -12.11
C GLN A 662 50.75 14.44 -11.77
N LEU A 663 51.96 14.15 -11.27
CA LEU A 663 52.25 12.83 -10.71
C LEU A 663 51.36 12.60 -9.47
N LEU A 664 50.45 11.64 -9.60
CA LEU A 664 49.44 11.26 -8.62
C LEU A 664 49.05 9.80 -8.82
N GLU A 665 49.29 8.99 -7.79
CA GLU A 665 48.96 7.58 -7.75
C GLU A 665 48.05 7.31 -6.54
N ASP A 666 47.01 6.50 -6.75
CA ASP A 666 46.06 6.05 -5.73
C ASP A 666 45.58 4.62 -6.05
N GLU A 667 45.11 3.89 -5.04
CA GLU A 667 44.50 2.56 -5.20
C GLU A 667 42.98 2.66 -5.44
N ILE A 668 42.33 3.65 -4.82
CA ILE A 668 40.91 3.98 -4.99
C ILE A 668 40.75 5.45 -5.40
N PHE A 669 39.93 5.71 -6.41
CA PHE A 669 39.80 7.04 -7.02
C PHE A 669 38.40 7.29 -7.61
N ILE A 670 38.19 8.42 -8.28
CA ILE A 670 36.98 8.74 -9.06
C ILE A 670 37.35 9.01 -10.52
N LEU A 671 36.45 8.72 -11.46
CA LEU A 671 36.71 8.89 -12.91
C LEU A 671 37.12 10.33 -13.28
N SER A 672 37.90 10.47 -14.35
CA SER A 672 38.13 11.75 -15.02
C SER A 672 37.04 12.06 -16.05
N VAL A 673 37.00 13.28 -16.61
CA VAL A 673 36.13 13.59 -17.76
C VAL A 673 36.56 12.80 -19.00
N GLU A 674 37.86 12.64 -19.21
CA GLU A 674 38.44 11.83 -20.27
C GLU A 674 37.95 10.37 -20.20
N GLU A 675 37.96 9.78 -18.99
CA GLU A 675 37.45 8.43 -18.74
C GLU A 675 35.92 8.36 -18.78
N ALA A 676 35.21 9.41 -18.36
CA ALA A 676 33.75 9.44 -18.47
C ALA A 676 33.28 9.50 -19.94
N ILE A 677 34.06 10.13 -20.83
CA ILE A 677 33.84 10.09 -22.28
C ILE A 677 34.07 8.68 -22.86
N GLN A 678 35.10 7.97 -22.36
CA GLN A 678 35.41 6.59 -22.75
C GLN A 678 34.34 5.58 -22.26
N TYR A 679 33.97 5.65 -20.99
CA TYR A 679 33.03 4.72 -20.33
C TYR A 679 31.59 5.25 -20.27
N ARG A 680 31.22 6.10 -21.23
CA ARG A 680 29.93 6.82 -21.32
C ARG A 680 28.69 5.94 -21.10
N GLU A 681 28.74 4.68 -21.53
CA GLU A 681 27.65 3.71 -21.40
C GLU A 681 27.38 3.28 -19.95
N TYR A 682 28.38 3.33 -19.06
CA TYR A 682 28.27 2.88 -17.67
C TYR A 682 27.88 4.00 -16.70
N LEU A 683 27.92 5.27 -17.12
CA LEU A 683 27.82 6.41 -16.20
C LEU A 683 26.50 6.50 -15.43
N TRP A 684 25.41 6.07 -16.06
CA TRP A 684 24.04 6.07 -15.52
C TRP A 684 23.48 4.66 -15.28
N ARG A 685 24.30 3.61 -15.46
CA ARG A 685 23.97 2.21 -15.16
C ARG A 685 24.57 1.78 -13.83
N PHE A 686 23.77 1.13 -12.99
CA PHE A 686 24.07 0.74 -11.63
C PHE A 686 23.56 -0.67 -11.32
N GLY A 687 24.21 -1.38 -10.40
CA GLY A 687 23.87 -2.74 -10.01
C GLY A 687 23.93 -3.76 -11.15
N GLY A 688 24.85 -3.59 -12.11
CA GLY A 688 24.93 -4.44 -13.31
C GLY A 688 23.76 -4.31 -14.29
N SER A 689 23.00 -3.21 -14.27
CA SER A 689 21.92 -2.97 -15.24
C SER A 689 22.43 -2.76 -16.66
N GLU A 690 21.73 -3.34 -17.64
CA GLU A 690 21.94 -3.10 -19.08
C GLU A 690 21.32 -1.78 -19.56
N GLU A 691 20.38 -1.21 -18.79
CA GLU A 691 19.67 0.03 -19.07
C GLU A 691 20.02 1.10 -18.02
N ASN A 692 19.96 2.38 -18.38
CA ASN A 692 20.18 3.48 -17.44
C ASN A 692 19.11 3.45 -16.34
N ASN A 693 19.56 3.51 -15.07
CA ASN A 693 18.73 3.36 -13.87
C ASN A 693 19.21 4.28 -12.73
N GLN A 694 19.71 5.47 -13.08
CA GLN A 694 20.30 6.44 -12.15
C GLN A 694 19.32 6.97 -11.08
N GLU A 695 18.01 6.88 -11.32
CA GLU A 695 16.96 7.16 -10.34
C GLU A 695 17.05 6.25 -9.10
N THR A 696 17.57 5.02 -9.24
CA THR A 696 17.87 4.12 -8.11
C THR A 696 18.98 4.65 -7.19
N GLN A 697 19.76 5.62 -7.64
CA GLN A 697 20.84 6.25 -6.87
C GLN A 697 20.47 7.67 -6.38
N TYR A 698 19.32 8.19 -6.82
CA TYR A 698 18.92 9.56 -6.54
C TYR A 698 18.53 9.73 -5.07
N SER A 699 19.12 10.72 -4.40
CA SER A 699 18.74 11.10 -3.04
C SER A 699 19.04 12.56 -2.70
N ALA A 700 18.54 12.99 -1.54
CA ALA A 700 18.82 14.24 -0.86
C ALA A 700 20.32 14.53 -0.64
N TYR A 701 21.17 13.53 -0.89
CA TYR A 701 22.60 13.56 -0.66
C TYR A 701 23.40 12.97 -1.84
N SER A 702 22.73 12.55 -2.92
CA SER A 702 23.34 12.05 -4.17
C SER A 702 22.44 12.37 -5.38
N ARG A 703 22.74 13.44 -6.11
CA ARG A 703 22.08 13.84 -7.37
C ARG A 703 22.93 13.54 -8.62
N GLY A 704 24.06 12.90 -8.40
CA GLY A 704 25.18 12.82 -9.32
C GLY A 704 26.46 12.52 -8.54
N TYR A 705 27.60 12.42 -9.21
CA TYR A 705 28.88 12.18 -8.56
C TYR A 705 30.04 12.97 -9.17
N TYR A 706 31.03 13.31 -8.35
CA TYR A 706 32.21 14.06 -8.78
C TYR A 706 33.08 13.30 -9.77
N LEU A 707 33.68 14.04 -10.71
CA LEU A 707 34.79 13.63 -11.55
C LEU A 707 36.08 14.36 -11.09
N ARG A 708 37.26 13.77 -11.29
CA ARG A 708 38.54 14.36 -10.84
C ARG A 708 39.11 15.45 -11.75
N THR A 709 38.43 15.83 -12.83
CA THR A 709 38.94 16.78 -13.83
C THR A 709 38.45 18.21 -13.54
N PRO A 710 39.36 19.20 -13.42
CA PRO A 710 39.01 20.58 -13.07
C PRO A 710 38.33 21.33 -14.23
N GLN A 711 37.39 22.22 -13.90
CA GLN A 711 36.92 23.24 -14.83
C GLN A 711 37.96 24.35 -14.98
N TYR A 712 38.16 24.82 -16.21
CA TYR A 712 38.97 25.99 -16.53
C TYR A 712 38.11 27.24 -16.77
N LYS A 713 38.51 28.38 -16.19
CA LYS A 713 37.86 29.71 -16.38
C LYS A 713 38.85 30.86 -16.62
N GLY A 714 40.12 30.56 -16.85
CA GLY A 714 41.16 31.59 -17.04
C GLY A 714 41.23 32.13 -18.47
N GLU A 715 41.90 33.27 -18.64
CA GLU A 715 42.29 33.81 -19.96
C GLU A 715 43.80 33.67 -20.23
N ASN A 716 44.62 33.47 -19.19
CA ASN A 716 46.09 33.60 -19.25
C ASN A 716 46.86 32.34 -18.80
N GLY A 717 46.31 31.15 -19.04
CA GLY A 717 46.91 29.85 -18.70
C GLY A 717 46.21 29.16 -17.52
N PHE A 718 46.46 27.87 -17.35
CA PHE A 718 45.74 27.04 -16.37
C PHE A 718 46.05 27.41 -14.91
N GLU A 719 44.99 27.74 -14.16
CA GLU A 719 44.99 27.90 -12.71
C GLU A 719 43.88 27.04 -12.08
N TYR A 720 44.13 26.51 -10.88
CA TYR A 720 43.11 25.79 -10.11
C TYR A 720 42.09 26.78 -9.53
N GLY A 721 40.81 26.50 -9.73
CA GLY A 721 39.70 27.39 -9.42
C GLY A 721 38.56 26.72 -8.66
N PRO A 722 37.37 27.36 -8.60
CA PRO A 722 36.25 26.89 -7.80
C PRO A 722 35.32 25.91 -8.53
N GLY A 723 35.62 25.48 -9.77
CA GLY A 723 34.72 24.65 -10.59
C GLY A 723 35.24 23.23 -10.83
N ILE A 724 34.43 22.20 -10.58
CA ILE A 724 34.79 20.77 -10.75
C ILE A 724 33.68 20.05 -11.51
N TYR A 725 34.02 19.11 -12.40
CA TYR A 725 33.02 18.36 -13.16
C TYR A 725 32.30 17.29 -12.32
N VAL A 726 31.04 17.03 -12.70
CA VAL A 726 30.21 15.94 -12.18
C VAL A 726 29.56 15.18 -13.34
N VAL A 727 29.14 13.95 -13.07
CA VAL A 727 28.06 13.29 -13.81
C VAL A 727 26.76 13.57 -13.05
N ASP A 728 25.77 14.15 -13.71
CA ASP A 728 24.47 14.49 -13.13
C ASP A 728 23.41 13.43 -13.48
N PHE A 729 22.55 13.05 -12.53
CA PHE A 729 21.50 12.05 -12.78
C PHE A 729 20.35 12.56 -13.67
N SER A 730 20.36 13.85 -14.05
CA SER A 730 19.54 14.38 -15.15
C SER A 730 20.10 14.10 -16.55
N GLY A 731 21.26 13.41 -16.67
CA GLY A 731 21.80 12.95 -17.95
C GLY A 731 22.76 13.95 -18.63
N SER A 732 23.57 14.68 -17.87
CA SER A 732 24.62 15.57 -18.38
C SER A 732 25.95 15.47 -17.60
N ILE A 733 27.03 15.92 -18.23
CA ILE A 733 28.35 16.12 -17.63
C ILE A 733 28.63 17.63 -17.60
N HIS A 734 28.63 18.22 -16.40
CA HIS A 734 28.72 19.67 -16.22
C HIS A 734 29.55 20.07 -14.98
N PRO A 735 29.99 21.34 -14.87
CA PRO A 735 30.86 21.77 -13.77
C PRO A 735 30.14 22.53 -12.65
N VAL A 736 30.19 21.99 -11.43
CA VAL A 736 29.63 22.56 -10.19
C VAL A 736 30.69 23.28 -9.34
N SER A 737 30.27 23.94 -8.25
CA SER A 737 31.21 24.51 -7.27
C SER A 737 31.94 23.42 -6.47
N VAL A 738 33.23 23.62 -6.18
CA VAL A 738 34.01 22.74 -5.29
C VAL A 738 33.51 22.76 -3.84
N SER A 739 32.87 23.87 -3.45
CA SER A 739 32.17 24.05 -2.18
C SER A 739 30.66 23.88 -2.31
N SER A 740 30.19 23.25 -3.39
CA SER A 740 28.79 22.93 -3.61
C SER A 740 28.24 22.11 -2.44
N THR A 741 27.00 22.42 -2.04
CA THR A 741 26.21 21.57 -1.13
C THR A 741 25.04 20.94 -1.86
N ASP A 742 25.09 20.92 -3.20
CA ASP A 742 24.07 20.45 -4.14
C ASP A 742 24.04 18.91 -4.23
N ASN A 743 24.41 18.23 -3.13
CA ASN A 743 24.20 16.81 -2.91
C ASN A 743 24.93 15.91 -3.92
N ILE A 744 26.18 16.23 -4.25
CA ILE A 744 26.99 15.43 -5.18
C ILE A 744 27.73 14.34 -4.41
N GLY A 745 27.47 13.08 -4.75
CA GLY A 745 28.09 11.90 -4.16
C GLY A 745 29.45 11.55 -4.76
N ILE A 746 29.90 10.34 -4.46
CA ILE A 746 31.16 9.75 -4.92
C ILE A 746 30.83 8.41 -5.58
N ARG A 747 31.30 8.19 -6.82
CA ARG A 747 31.28 6.85 -7.45
C ARG A 747 32.72 6.37 -7.60
N PRO A 748 33.25 5.58 -6.65
CA PRO A 748 34.66 5.21 -6.67
C PRO A 748 35.00 4.20 -7.76
N VAL A 749 36.30 4.09 -8.00
CA VAL A 749 36.94 3.23 -9.01
C VAL A 749 38.15 2.58 -8.36
N ILE A 750 38.39 1.31 -8.69
CA ILE A 750 39.61 0.58 -8.33
C ILE A 750 40.19 -0.09 -9.58
N ALA A 751 41.50 -0.33 -9.59
CA ALA A 751 42.16 -1.09 -10.66
C ALA A 751 42.88 -2.30 -10.08
N ILE A 752 42.53 -3.49 -10.59
CA ILE A 752 43.09 -4.79 -10.16
C ILE A 752 43.90 -5.33 -11.33
N ARG A 753 45.09 -5.87 -11.04
CA ARG A 753 46.01 -6.31 -12.10
C ARG A 753 45.47 -7.52 -12.88
N GLN A 754 45.51 -7.43 -14.21
CA GLN A 754 45.41 -8.59 -15.11
C GLN A 754 46.80 -9.25 -15.19
N GLN A 755 46.85 -10.58 -15.22
CA GLN A 755 48.10 -11.36 -15.18
C GLN A 755 48.19 -12.33 -16.35
#